data_AF-A0A7W0UG69-F1
#
_entry.id   AF-A0A7W0UG69-F1
#
_cell.length_a   1.000
_cell.length_b   1.000
_cell.length_c   1.000
_cell.angle_alpha   90.00
_cell.angle_beta   90.00
_cell.angle_gamma   90.00
#
_symmetry.space_group_name_H-M   'P 1'
#
loop_
_entity.id
_entity.type
_entity.pdbx_description
1 polymer ?
#
loop_
_entity_poly.entity_id
_entity_poly.type
_entity_poly.pdbx_seq_one_letter_code
_entity_poly.pdbx_strand_id
1 'polypeptide(L)'
;LSARAVFLAAGAALGLALSAVATLLVLASDHEDNKAATIALAVTAGFSFIASGLVALWRRPDNRTGYLLAAVGFVWFFGALTESNNDWLFTIGAALSSLVFGVFVHLLLAFPGGRLTKRRDLWLVVSTYAIVLTSNVALLLLEEVPDPTSCPQCRSTIAIGQNDGIVAVVDAVTTTLGLALLVTLLAIVVTRFLRSRGALRRALGPVLGAGALATVILMLQLSINAYSEGAAQPLEYVFLAAFAAVPLAFLMGVLRSRLARSGVGDLLLALGRGIPIRDALADALADPTLEIGYWLPDQDRYVSADGKPLPDEPDGRAVTLVEHAGRPTAALLHDPLLADQPELVDAVAAAAGLWLDNERLQAKLRTQVEFLEAIVNASPSLLCSVNREGRIANLNDAAWWASGYVEESEVKGQPFWDVFVGPEARSDSRRWFEQAAPAHEPARFEHTFVNQLGETLTIAWSTAPLHDENGGIRYVVCGGLDITERERQHQQLQASEERLRAAIEASPVAIVEYALDDTITRWNPAAERIFGWTAEQVIGGTAKHQPPGHEAELADLFRRVRAGEVYTGVESTRVRSDGTSVEVAIAAAPIRDPNGEVVSHMALFADISERKRQHQQLQASEERLRAAIEASPVAIVEYGLDDTISRWNPAAERIFGWTAEQVIGGTPKHRPAERDHELAELFRRVRAGEVYTSLETERLRKDGSLIDVEMSTAPIFNDAGDVVSYMALYADITDRKRQDEEVRASRARIVEAGDGARRRLERNLHDGAQQRLVALSLSLRLAQSKLDTDP
;
A
#
# COMPACT_ATOMS: atom_id res chain seq x y z
N LEU A 1 24.57 32.97 71.57
CA LEU A 1 25.16 33.51 70.33
C LEU A 1 26.11 32.45 69.76
N SER A 2 26.05 32.15 68.46
CA SER A 2 27.04 31.24 67.86
C SER A 2 28.44 31.86 67.97
N ALA A 3 29.51 31.06 68.06
CA ALA A 3 30.89 31.57 68.10
C ALA A 3 31.20 32.54 66.93
N ARG A 4 30.55 32.31 65.78
CA ARG A 4 30.60 33.19 64.61
C ARG A 4 29.94 34.56 64.83
N ALA A 5 28.79 34.62 65.49
CA ALA A 5 28.14 35.88 65.82
C ALA A 5 28.99 36.73 66.78
N VAL A 6 29.68 36.08 67.73
CA VAL A 6 30.62 36.76 68.65
C VAL A 6 31.84 37.30 67.88
N PHE A 7 32.41 36.51 66.97
CA PHE A 7 33.53 36.94 66.12
C PHE A 7 33.16 38.17 65.26
N LEU A 8 31.99 38.15 64.61
CA LEU A 8 31.54 39.27 63.77
C LEU A 8 31.26 40.52 64.60
N ALA A 9 30.67 40.38 65.79
CA ALA A 9 30.42 41.50 66.70
C ALA A 9 31.72 42.10 67.24
N ALA A 10 32.70 41.27 67.60
CA ALA A 10 34.03 41.72 68.03
C ALA A 10 34.76 42.47 66.90
N GLY A 11 34.70 41.95 65.67
CA GLY A 11 35.26 42.63 64.49
C GLY A 11 34.61 44.00 64.24
N ALA A 12 33.28 44.10 64.35
CA ALA A 12 32.57 45.37 64.20
C ALA A 12 32.96 46.38 65.30
N ALA A 13 33.03 45.93 66.55
CA ALA A 13 33.44 46.77 67.68
C ALA A 13 34.87 47.30 67.53
N LEU A 14 35.81 46.44 67.10
CA LEU A 14 37.19 46.84 66.81
C LEU A 14 37.26 47.87 65.68
N GLY A 15 36.52 47.67 64.59
CA GLY A 15 36.46 48.61 63.48
C GLY A 15 35.91 49.99 63.89
N LEU A 16 34.89 50.03 64.74
CA LEU A 16 34.36 51.29 65.30
C LEU A 16 35.38 51.97 66.22
N ALA A 17 36.09 51.21 67.05
CA ALA A 17 37.13 51.74 67.93
C ALA A 17 38.28 52.36 67.11
N LEU A 18 38.78 51.67 66.07
CA LEU A 18 39.84 52.19 65.20
C LEU A 18 39.39 53.43 64.43
N SER A 19 38.15 53.45 63.94
CA SER A 19 37.55 54.63 63.29
C SER A 19 37.49 55.84 64.24
N ALA A 20 37.10 55.62 65.50
CA ALA A 20 37.08 56.66 66.52
C ALA A 20 38.49 57.17 66.87
N VAL A 21 39.47 56.27 67.02
CA VAL A 21 40.88 56.63 67.25
C VAL A 21 41.44 57.43 66.08
N ALA A 22 41.23 56.97 64.84
CA ALA A 22 41.66 57.68 63.64
C ALA A 22 41.05 59.09 63.56
N THR A 23 39.75 59.22 63.87
CA THR A 23 39.07 60.53 63.90
C THR A 23 39.68 61.46 64.96
N LEU A 24 40.01 60.93 66.14
CA LEU A 24 40.66 61.71 67.20
C LEU A 24 42.07 62.15 66.81
N LEU A 25 42.85 61.30 66.14
CA LEU A 25 44.18 61.64 65.63
C LEU A 25 44.10 62.78 64.61
N VAL A 26 43.21 62.68 63.61
CA VAL A 26 42.99 63.77 62.63
C VAL A 26 42.56 65.07 63.30
N LEU A 27 41.66 65.01 64.30
CA LEU A 27 41.24 66.21 65.03
C LEU A 27 42.38 66.85 65.82
N ALA A 28 43.26 66.02 66.41
CA ALA A 28 44.41 66.45 67.20
C ALA A 28 45.64 66.84 66.36
N SER A 29 45.70 66.42 65.08
CA SER A 29 46.78 66.73 64.14
C SER A 29 46.98 68.23 64.01
N ASP A 30 48.23 68.69 64.06
CA ASP A 30 48.62 70.08 63.85
C ASP A 30 49.12 70.37 62.42
N HIS A 31 49.19 69.33 61.58
CA HIS A 31 49.69 69.38 60.21
C HIS A 31 48.67 68.93 59.16
N GLU A 32 47.48 68.47 59.56
CA GLU A 32 46.35 68.22 58.66
C GLU A 32 45.48 69.48 58.50
N ASP A 33 45.54 70.07 57.30
CA ASP A 33 44.83 71.29 56.94
C ASP A 33 43.33 71.07 56.71
N ASN A 34 42.93 69.92 56.14
CA ASN A 34 41.56 69.63 55.75
C ASN A 34 40.97 68.44 56.51
N LYS A 35 40.98 68.56 57.84
CA LYS A 35 40.43 67.57 58.79
C LYS A 35 39.03 67.06 58.41
N ALA A 36 38.16 67.94 57.91
CA ALA A 36 36.80 67.57 57.53
C ALA A 36 36.77 66.61 56.33
N ALA A 37 37.58 66.87 55.29
CA ALA A 37 37.67 65.99 54.13
C ALA A 37 38.33 64.66 54.48
N THR A 38 39.41 64.68 55.28
CA THR A 38 40.13 63.47 55.72
C THR A 38 39.24 62.56 56.55
N ILE A 39 38.48 63.10 57.52
CA ILE A 39 37.48 62.32 58.28
C ILE A 39 36.38 61.79 57.35
N ALA A 40 35.82 62.64 56.48
CA ALA A 40 34.71 62.23 55.62
C ALA A 40 35.08 61.13 54.61
N LEU A 41 36.30 61.15 54.07
CA LEU A 41 36.72 60.25 53.00
C LEU A 41 37.57 59.08 53.50
N ALA A 42 38.63 59.33 54.27
CA ALA A 42 39.57 58.28 54.68
C ALA A 42 38.97 57.35 55.75
N VAL A 43 38.30 57.90 56.77
CA VAL A 43 37.66 57.08 57.81
C VAL A 43 36.49 56.28 57.24
N THR A 44 35.68 56.92 56.38
CA THR A 44 34.57 56.24 55.68
C THR A 44 35.07 55.14 54.76
N ALA A 45 36.17 55.37 54.02
CA ALA A 45 36.78 54.35 53.17
C ALA A 45 37.18 53.12 54.00
N GLY A 46 37.98 53.28 55.05
CA GLY A 46 38.40 52.18 55.92
C GLY A 46 37.23 51.42 56.54
N PHE A 47 36.24 52.16 57.08
CA PHE A 47 35.05 51.55 57.69
C PHE A 47 34.19 50.80 56.66
N SER A 48 34.05 51.31 55.43
CA SER A 48 33.26 50.66 54.38
C SER A 48 33.81 49.27 54.01
N PHE A 49 35.13 49.09 53.99
CA PHE A 49 35.78 47.80 53.77
C PHE A 49 35.53 46.82 54.93
N ILE A 50 35.65 47.28 56.18
CA ILE A 50 35.35 46.45 57.36
C ILE A 50 33.88 46.03 57.36
N ALA A 51 32.96 46.99 57.18
CA ALA A 51 31.52 46.74 57.19
C ALA A 51 31.12 45.75 56.08
N SER A 52 31.54 45.99 54.83
CA SER A 52 31.27 45.07 53.73
C SER A 52 31.91 43.70 53.96
N GLY A 53 33.10 43.62 54.55
CA GLY A 53 33.79 42.35 54.84
C GLY A 53 33.06 41.52 55.89
N LEU A 54 32.59 42.15 56.96
CA LEU A 54 31.78 41.51 58.00
C LEU A 54 30.41 41.07 57.47
N VAL A 55 29.75 41.90 56.65
CA VAL A 55 28.50 41.49 55.98
C VAL A 55 28.74 40.32 55.03
N ALA A 56 29.87 40.31 54.31
CA ALA A 56 30.26 39.19 53.46
C ALA A 56 30.44 37.89 54.27
N LEU A 57 31.16 37.95 55.39
CA LEU A 57 31.39 36.80 56.28
C LEU A 57 30.11 36.32 56.96
N TRP A 58 29.21 37.24 57.30
CA TRP A 58 27.89 36.90 57.84
C TRP A 58 27.02 36.17 56.82
N ARG A 59 27.07 36.61 55.55
CA ARG A 59 26.27 36.03 54.46
C ARG A 59 26.88 34.78 53.83
N ARG A 60 28.20 34.70 53.74
CA ARG A 60 28.96 33.63 53.07
C ARG A 60 30.18 33.26 53.94
N PRO A 61 29.99 32.51 55.03
CA PRO A 61 31.06 32.20 55.99
C PRO A 61 32.22 31.40 55.38
N ASP A 62 31.95 30.62 54.33
CA ASP A 62 32.96 29.79 53.68
C ASP A 62 33.75 30.55 52.59
N ASN A 63 33.29 31.74 52.20
CA ASN A 63 33.98 32.58 51.23
C ASN A 63 35.04 33.46 51.92
N ARG A 64 36.30 33.23 51.57
CA ARG A 64 37.44 33.96 52.17
C ARG A 64 37.56 35.41 51.74
N THR A 65 36.85 35.85 50.72
CA THR A 65 36.84 37.25 50.26
C THR A 65 36.41 38.21 51.37
N GLY A 66 35.48 37.80 52.24
CA GLY A 66 35.06 38.63 53.37
C GLY A 66 36.20 38.93 54.35
N TYR A 67 37.10 37.97 54.59
CA TYR A 67 38.29 38.18 55.41
C TYR A 67 39.27 39.16 54.76
N LEU A 68 39.52 39.04 53.45
CA LEU A 68 40.41 39.96 52.73
C LEU A 68 39.84 41.38 52.69
N LEU A 69 38.53 41.53 52.48
CA LEU A 69 37.87 42.83 52.46
C LEU A 69 37.96 43.52 53.83
N ALA A 70 37.70 42.77 54.91
CA ALA A 70 37.90 43.27 56.26
C ALA A 70 39.37 43.60 56.56
N ALA A 71 40.31 42.77 56.10
CA ALA A 71 41.74 43.00 56.28
C ALA A 71 42.22 44.29 55.61
N VAL A 72 41.73 44.62 54.39
CA VAL A 72 42.01 45.91 53.73
C VAL A 72 41.59 47.06 54.65
N GLY A 73 40.36 47.00 55.19
CA GLY A 73 39.84 48.06 56.06
C GLY A 73 40.57 48.17 57.40
N PHE A 74 40.99 47.06 58.01
CA PHE A 74 41.78 47.10 59.26
C PHE A 74 43.19 47.65 59.02
N VAL A 75 43.86 47.22 57.94
CA VAL A 75 45.21 47.70 57.61
C VAL A 75 45.20 49.17 57.20
N TRP A 76 44.13 49.65 56.57
CA TRP A 76 43.94 51.06 56.21
C TRP A 76 44.12 52.00 57.42
N PHE A 77 43.66 51.62 58.60
CA PHE A 77 43.74 52.45 59.79
C PHE A 77 45.16 52.62 60.36
N PHE A 78 46.17 51.87 59.89
CA PHE A 78 47.56 52.20 60.20
C PHE A 78 47.98 53.54 59.58
N GLY A 79 47.42 53.90 58.43
CA GLY A 79 47.65 55.21 57.81
C GLY A 79 47.25 56.35 58.73
N ALA A 80 46.16 56.22 59.49
CA ALA A 80 45.72 57.27 60.41
C ALA A 80 46.72 57.60 61.54
N LEU A 81 47.74 56.76 61.77
CA LEU A 81 48.81 57.07 62.73
C LEU A 81 49.78 58.14 62.21
N THR A 82 49.85 58.39 60.90
CA THR A 82 50.65 59.50 60.34
C THR A 82 50.08 60.86 60.75
N GLU A 83 48.82 60.93 61.17
CA GLU A 83 48.19 62.14 61.70
C GLU A 83 48.63 62.48 63.13
N SER A 84 49.43 61.62 63.76
CA SER A 84 49.85 61.81 65.13
C SER A 84 51.04 62.76 65.22
N ASN A 85 50.94 63.78 66.08
CA ASN A 85 52.05 64.69 66.41
C ASN A 85 53.15 64.03 67.28
N ASN A 86 53.20 62.69 67.33
CA ASN A 86 54.17 61.92 68.10
C ASN A 86 55.04 61.13 67.12
N ASP A 87 56.35 61.38 67.14
CA ASP A 87 57.29 60.82 66.17
C ASP A 87 57.25 59.29 66.08
N TRP A 88 57.04 58.57 67.20
CA TRP A 88 56.94 57.11 67.19
C TRP A 88 55.67 56.62 66.50
N LEU A 89 54.52 57.22 66.83
CA LEU A 89 53.24 56.87 66.20
C LEU A 89 53.26 57.23 64.71
N PHE A 90 53.80 58.41 64.37
CA PHE A 90 54.03 58.83 62.99
C PHE A 90 54.89 57.81 62.23
N THR A 91 56.04 57.44 62.79
CA THR A 91 56.98 56.48 62.16
C THR A 91 56.32 55.12 61.94
N ILE A 92 55.55 54.61 62.91
CA ILE A 92 54.81 53.34 62.79
C ILE A 92 53.74 53.46 61.70
N GLY A 93 53.02 54.58 61.66
CA GLY A 93 52.03 54.87 60.62
C GLY A 93 52.63 54.89 59.24
N ALA A 94 53.69 55.67 59.04
CA ALA A 94 54.40 55.81 57.77
C ALA A 94 54.98 54.47 57.29
N ALA A 95 55.50 53.64 58.21
CA ALA A 95 56.05 52.32 57.85
C ALA A 95 54.97 51.33 57.36
N LEU A 96 53.73 51.45 57.85
CA LEU A 96 52.65 50.49 57.63
C LEU A 96 51.53 50.99 56.70
N SER A 97 51.45 52.29 56.44
CA SER A 97 50.37 52.93 55.65
C SER A 97 50.22 52.29 54.28
N SER A 98 51.33 51.98 53.62
CA SER A 98 51.34 51.38 52.29
C SER A 98 50.92 49.91 52.26
N LEU A 99 50.89 49.20 53.40
CA LEU A 99 50.54 47.77 53.47
C LEU A 99 49.15 47.50 52.90
N VAL A 100 48.26 48.49 52.97
CA VAL A 100 46.90 48.39 52.44
C VAL A 100 46.87 48.10 50.94
N PHE A 101 47.83 48.60 50.17
CA PHE A 101 47.93 48.31 48.74
C PHE A 101 48.26 46.84 48.50
N GLY A 102 49.13 46.23 49.31
CA GLY A 102 49.41 44.79 49.24
C GLY A 102 48.17 43.92 49.50
N VAL A 103 47.39 44.27 50.54
CA VAL A 103 46.14 43.58 50.85
C VAL A 103 45.08 43.81 49.78
N PHE A 104 45.02 45.01 49.20
CA PHE A 104 44.09 45.36 48.13
C PHE A 104 44.39 44.61 46.83
N VAL A 105 45.67 44.52 46.42
CA VAL A 105 46.10 43.71 45.28
C VAL A 105 45.74 42.23 45.52
N HIS A 106 45.99 41.72 46.73
CA HIS A 106 45.59 40.36 47.10
C HIS A 106 44.08 40.17 46.98
N LEU A 107 43.27 41.10 47.50
CA LEU A 107 41.82 41.08 47.38
C LEU A 107 41.37 40.99 45.92
N LEU A 108 41.86 41.86 45.03
CA LEU A 108 41.44 41.90 43.63
C LEU A 108 41.83 40.63 42.87
N LEU A 109 43.00 40.04 43.15
CA LEU A 109 43.43 38.80 42.51
C LEU A 109 42.74 37.55 43.06
N ALA A 110 42.39 37.54 44.35
CA ALA A 110 41.72 36.44 45.01
C ALA A 110 40.19 36.47 44.82
N PHE A 111 39.61 37.62 44.45
CA PHE A 111 38.18 37.75 44.16
C PHE A 111 37.76 36.89 42.95
N PRO A 112 36.62 36.16 43.01
CA PRO A 112 35.59 36.16 44.06
C PRO A 112 35.74 35.10 45.17
N GLY A 113 36.69 34.18 45.05
CA GLY A 113 36.81 33.01 45.94
C GLY A 113 37.64 33.24 47.20
N GLY A 114 38.36 34.35 47.29
CA GLY A 114 39.28 34.67 48.37
C GLY A 114 40.51 33.76 48.44
N ARG A 115 40.85 33.09 47.32
CA ARG A 115 42.04 32.25 47.19
C ARG A 115 42.76 32.55 45.88
N LEU A 116 44.09 32.51 45.92
CA LEU A 116 44.93 32.62 44.73
C LEU A 116 45.08 31.23 44.10
N THR A 117 44.58 31.05 42.87
CA THR A 117 44.62 29.76 42.17
C THR A 117 45.78 29.65 41.19
N LYS A 118 46.33 30.77 40.72
CA LYS A 118 47.41 30.80 39.72
C LYS A 118 48.73 31.22 40.35
N ARG A 119 49.82 30.52 39.98
CA ARG A 119 51.19 30.83 40.43
C ARG A 119 51.59 32.27 40.10
N ARG A 120 51.18 32.80 38.95
CA ARG A 120 51.46 34.19 38.55
C ARG A 120 50.80 35.22 39.48
N ASP A 121 49.58 34.93 39.94
CA ASP A 121 48.82 35.82 40.81
C ASP A 121 49.44 35.79 42.23
N LEU A 122 49.93 34.63 42.67
CA LEU A 122 50.71 34.49 43.91
C LEU A 122 52.01 35.30 43.88
N TRP A 123 52.82 35.17 42.82
CA TRP A 123 54.06 35.93 42.69
C TRP A 123 53.80 37.44 42.67
N LEU A 124 52.74 37.90 42.00
CA LEU A 124 52.39 39.31 41.99
C LEU A 124 52.10 39.83 43.40
N VAL A 125 51.28 39.11 44.18
CA VAL A 125 50.95 39.48 45.56
C VAL A 125 52.20 39.51 46.44
N VAL A 126 53.04 38.47 46.39
CA VAL A 126 54.27 38.40 47.18
C VAL A 126 55.21 39.56 46.85
N SER A 127 55.41 39.86 45.56
CA SER A 127 56.24 40.99 45.12
C SER A 127 55.68 42.33 45.58
N THR A 128 54.37 42.54 45.55
CA THR A 128 53.75 43.77 46.07
C THR A 128 53.99 43.94 47.57
N TYR A 129 53.79 42.90 48.39
CA TYR A 129 54.07 42.99 49.82
C TYR A 129 55.55 43.25 50.11
N ALA A 130 56.45 42.58 49.40
CA ALA A 130 57.88 42.77 49.56
C ALA A 130 58.30 44.21 49.24
N ILE A 131 57.86 44.74 48.09
CA ILE A 131 58.19 46.11 47.68
C ILE A 131 57.64 47.12 48.69
N VAL A 132 56.33 47.06 48.99
CA VAL A 132 55.67 47.98 49.91
C VAL A 132 56.33 48.02 51.29
N LEU A 133 56.68 46.87 51.86
CA LEU A 133 57.25 46.81 53.20
C LEU A 133 58.71 47.28 53.20
N THR A 134 59.51 46.83 52.24
CA THR A 134 60.94 47.16 52.19
C THR A 134 61.21 48.61 51.78
N SER A 135 60.44 49.16 50.85
CA SER A 135 60.65 50.53 50.35
C SER A 135 60.35 51.58 51.42
N ASN A 136 59.22 51.46 52.13
CA ASN A 136 58.83 52.43 53.16
C ASN A 136 59.80 52.42 54.33
N VAL A 137 60.25 51.24 54.78
CA VAL A 137 61.27 51.15 55.83
C VAL A 137 62.59 51.72 55.33
N ALA A 138 62.99 51.45 54.09
CA ALA A 138 64.22 52.00 53.52
C ALA A 138 64.19 53.54 53.45
N LEU A 139 63.08 54.14 53.03
CA LEU A 139 62.92 55.61 53.02
C LEU A 139 62.99 56.19 54.43
N LEU A 140 62.26 55.61 55.40
CA LEU A 140 62.27 56.06 56.79
C LEU A 140 63.64 55.94 57.48
N LEU A 141 64.53 55.04 57.03
CA LEU A 141 65.91 54.95 57.52
C LEU A 141 66.81 56.05 56.96
N LEU A 142 66.47 56.61 55.79
CA LEU A 142 67.28 57.52 54.98
C LEU A 142 66.78 58.98 54.99
N GLU A 143 65.59 59.23 55.54
CA GLU A 143 64.97 60.55 55.69
C GLU A 143 64.66 60.84 57.16
N GLU A 144 65.20 61.95 57.69
CA GLU A 144 64.88 62.41 59.05
C GLU A 144 63.49 63.04 59.12
N VAL A 145 63.06 63.72 58.05
CA VAL A 145 61.72 64.32 57.89
C VAL A 145 61.12 63.78 56.60
N PRO A 146 60.31 62.70 56.65
CA PRO A 146 59.81 62.01 55.46
C PRO A 146 58.80 62.82 54.62
N ASP A 147 58.11 63.78 55.24
CA ASP A 147 57.10 64.61 54.57
C ASP A 147 57.33 66.08 54.95
N PRO A 148 58.37 66.73 54.40
CA PRO A 148 58.74 68.09 54.78
C PRO A 148 57.75 69.15 54.29
N THR A 149 56.89 68.80 53.33
CA THR A 149 55.87 69.66 52.71
C THR A 149 54.59 69.68 53.54
N SER A 150 54.13 68.53 53.99
CA SER A 150 52.87 68.41 54.75
C SER A 150 53.11 68.41 56.26
N CYS A 151 54.19 67.76 56.75
CA CYS A 151 54.55 67.78 58.17
C CYS A 151 56.04 68.09 58.42
N PRO A 152 56.43 69.38 58.43
CA PRO A 152 57.82 69.79 58.65
C PRO A 152 58.41 69.40 60.02
N GLN A 153 57.55 69.06 60.98
CA GLN A 153 57.93 68.73 62.35
C GLN A 153 57.91 67.23 62.64
N CYS A 154 57.33 66.40 61.77
CA CYS A 154 57.25 64.96 61.95
C CYS A 154 58.59 64.31 61.63
N ARG A 155 59.19 63.64 62.62
CA ARG A 155 60.49 62.98 62.45
C ARG A 155 60.38 61.48 62.39
N SER A 156 61.19 60.86 61.53
CA SER A 156 61.40 59.41 61.56
C SER A 156 62.30 59.04 62.74
N THR A 157 61.76 58.31 63.71
CA THR A 157 62.50 57.85 64.90
C THR A 157 63.56 56.78 64.59
N ILE A 158 63.48 56.15 63.42
CA ILE A 158 64.40 55.11 62.98
C ILE A 158 65.45 55.61 61.98
N ALA A 159 65.40 56.89 61.59
CA ALA A 159 66.36 57.46 60.65
C ALA A 159 67.79 57.31 61.17
N ILE A 160 68.67 56.79 60.31
CA ILE A 160 70.11 56.63 60.60
C ILE A 160 70.90 57.82 60.05
N GLY A 161 70.34 58.56 59.08
CA GLY A 161 70.82 59.86 58.61
C GLY A 161 70.16 60.28 57.30
N GLN A 162 70.22 61.57 56.98
CA GLN A 162 69.67 62.15 55.75
C GLN A 162 70.58 61.89 54.53
N ASN A 163 70.04 61.30 53.45
CA ASN A 163 70.73 61.20 52.16
C ASN A 163 69.80 61.35 50.96
N ASP A 164 69.59 62.60 50.54
CA ASP A 164 68.67 62.97 49.44
C ASP A 164 68.96 62.22 48.12
N GLY A 165 70.24 61.89 47.85
CA GLY A 165 70.62 61.17 46.64
C GLY A 165 70.17 59.71 46.64
N ILE A 166 70.35 58.99 47.76
CA ILE A 166 69.89 57.59 47.88
C ILE A 166 68.37 57.56 47.97
N VAL A 167 67.77 58.50 48.70
CA VAL A 167 66.32 58.68 48.79
C VAL A 167 65.70 58.81 47.40
N ALA A 168 66.19 59.73 46.57
CA ALA A 168 65.67 59.93 45.22
C ALA A 168 65.78 58.65 44.36
N VAL A 169 66.86 57.86 44.53
CA VAL A 169 67.01 56.58 43.83
C VAL A 169 66.02 55.54 44.35
N VAL A 170 65.87 55.41 45.68
CA VAL A 170 64.93 54.46 46.30
C VAL A 170 63.50 54.79 45.91
N ASP A 171 63.11 56.05 45.94
CA ASP A 171 61.79 56.52 45.53
C ASP A 171 61.54 56.25 44.04
N ALA A 172 62.47 56.62 43.15
CA ALA A 172 62.34 56.37 41.71
C ALA A 172 62.23 54.87 41.37
N VAL A 173 63.03 54.02 42.02
CA VAL A 173 62.98 52.56 41.85
C VAL A 173 61.65 52.01 42.37
N THR A 174 61.22 52.44 43.55
CA THR A 174 59.97 51.99 44.18
C THR A 174 58.76 52.38 43.34
N THR A 175 58.70 53.63 42.88
CA THR A 175 57.64 54.14 42.02
C THR A 175 57.60 53.40 40.69
N THR A 176 58.75 53.14 40.07
CA THR A 176 58.83 52.38 38.81
C THR A 176 58.35 50.94 38.98
N LEU A 177 58.80 50.24 40.01
CA LEU A 177 58.38 48.86 40.30
C LEU A 177 56.90 48.80 40.68
N GLY A 178 56.43 49.77 41.48
CA GLY A 178 55.02 49.92 41.86
C GLY A 178 54.12 50.09 40.63
N LEU A 179 54.47 51.00 39.71
CA LEU A 179 53.74 51.19 38.46
C LEU A 179 53.73 49.92 37.60
N ALA A 180 54.86 49.22 37.47
CA ALA A 180 54.93 47.95 36.73
C ALA A 180 54.00 46.87 37.32
N LEU A 181 53.93 46.76 38.65
CA LEU A 181 53.01 45.85 39.33
C LEU A 181 51.55 46.25 39.13
N LEU A 182 51.22 47.54 39.22
CA LEU A 182 49.86 48.05 39.01
C LEU A 182 49.41 47.88 37.55
N VAL A 183 50.28 48.09 36.56
CA VAL A 183 50.02 47.78 35.14
C VAL A 183 49.70 46.29 34.97
N THR A 184 50.50 45.42 35.60
CA THR A 184 50.30 43.97 35.55
C THR A 184 48.97 43.57 36.20
N LEU A 185 48.64 44.14 37.36
CA LEU A 185 47.35 43.95 38.03
C LEU A 185 46.20 44.40 37.13
N LEU A 186 46.28 45.61 36.57
CA LEU A 186 45.24 46.17 35.72
C LEU A 186 45.02 45.30 34.49
N ALA A 187 46.08 44.84 33.84
CA ALA A 187 45.99 43.92 32.71
C ALA A 187 45.27 42.61 33.09
N ILE A 188 45.56 42.04 34.27
CA ILE A 188 44.89 40.83 34.76
C ILE A 188 43.42 41.12 35.04
N VAL A 189 43.10 42.20 35.75
CA VAL A 189 41.73 42.59 36.13
C VAL A 189 40.89 42.88 34.90
N VAL A 190 41.40 43.66 33.95
CA VAL A 190 40.72 43.97 32.68
C VAL A 190 40.54 42.72 31.84
N THR A 191 41.55 41.85 31.75
CA THR A 191 41.41 40.58 31.02
C THR A 191 40.34 39.68 31.64
N ARG A 192 40.31 39.59 32.98
CA ARG A 192 39.27 38.84 33.71
C ARG A 192 37.88 39.44 33.47
N PHE A 193 37.77 40.77 33.48
CA PHE A 193 36.52 41.47 33.21
C PHE A 193 36.03 41.24 31.77
N LEU A 194 36.90 41.40 30.76
CA LEU A 194 36.56 41.20 29.34
C LEU A 194 36.20 39.75 29.00
N ARG A 195 36.82 38.77 29.67
CA ARG A 195 36.51 37.34 29.47
C ARG A 195 35.23 36.90 30.18
N SER A 196 34.75 37.63 31.17
CA SER A 196 33.52 37.29 31.89
C SER A 196 32.28 37.50 31.01
N ARG A 197 31.35 36.54 31.01
CA ARG A 197 30.08 36.60 30.27
C ARG A 197 28.89 36.28 31.18
N GLY A 198 27.67 36.64 30.76
CA GLY A 198 26.43 36.23 31.42
C GLY A 198 26.30 36.68 32.88
N ALA A 199 25.87 35.75 33.75
CA ALA A 199 25.72 35.97 35.19
C ALA A 199 27.06 36.32 35.88
N LEU A 200 28.16 35.74 35.42
CA LEU A 200 29.50 36.00 35.94
C LEU A 200 29.94 37.46 35.70
N ARG A 201 29.63 38.03 34.53
CA ARG A 201 29.89 39.46 34.25
C ARG A 201 29.07 40.39 35.14
N ARG A 202 27.81 40.02 35.44
CA ARG A 202 26.94 40.78 36.34
C ARG A 202 27.40 40.70 37.80
N ALA A 203 27.97 39.58 38.21
CA ALA A 203 28.48 39.37 39.58
C ALA A 203 29.88 39.98 39.81
N LEU A 204 30.82 39.75 38.89
CA LEU A 204 32.20 40.21 39.02
C LEU A 204 32.40 41.66 38.55
N GLY A 205 31.55 42.13 37.64
CA GLY A 205 31.75 43.37 36.90
C GLY A 205 31.90 44.62 37.77
N PRO A 206 31.00 44.87 38.74
CA PRO A 206 31.10 46.05 39.59
C PRO A 206 32.39 46.11 40.42
N VAL A 207 32.81 44.99 41.01
CA VAL A 207 34.01 44.93 41.88
C VAL A 207 35.28 45.07 41.07
N LEU A 208 35.41 44.32 39.97
CA LEU A 208 36.58 44.42 39.09
C LEU A 208 36.64 45.78 38.40
N GLY A 209 35.50 46.36 38.04
CA GLY A 209 35.41 47.70 37.45
C GLY A 209 35.82 48.80 38.43
N ALA A 210 35.26 48.80 39.64
CA ALA A 210 35.64 49.76 40.68
C ALA A 210 37.11 49.58 41.10
N GLY A 211 37.59 48.34 41.22
CA GLY A 211 38.98 48.03 41.53
C GLY A 211 39.95 48.47 40.42
N ALA A 212 39.59 48.26 39.15
CA ALA A 212 40.37 48.76 38.01
C ALA A 212 40.42 50.29 37.99
N LEU A 213 39.29 50.96 38.24
CA LEU A 213 39.22 52.41 38.33
C LEU A 213 40.13 52.95 39.45
N ALA A 214 40.05 52.38 40.65
CA ALA A 214 40.92 52.74 41.77
C ALA A 214 42.41 52.50 41.44
N THR A 215 42.72 51.41 40.74
CA THR A 215 44.09 51.09 40.28
C THR A 215 44.60 52.12 39.27
N VAL A 216 43.78 52.53 38.31
CA VAL A 216 44.14 53.55 37.29
C VAL A 216 44.38 54.90 37.95
N ILE A 217 43.52 55.32 38.87
CA ILE A 217 43.68 56.60 39.58
C ILE A 217 44.95 56.57 40.43
N LEU A 218 45.23 55.46 41.12
CA LEU A 218 46.46 55.29 41.89
C LEU A 218 47.71 55.37 40.99
N MET A 219 47.69 54.73 39.81
CA MET A 219 48.79 54.84 38.84
C MET A 219 49.00 56.29 38.38
N LEU A 220 47.91 57.01 38.09
CA LEU A 220 47.96 58.40 37.66
C LEU A 220 48.52 59.29 38.78
N GLN A 221 48.07 59.08 40.02
CA GLN A 221 48.55 59.79 41.21
C GLN A 221 50.05 59.57 41.41
N LEU A 222 50.53 58.32 41.43
CA LEU A 222 51.96 58.00 41.57
C LEU A 222 52.80 58.61 40.45
N SER A 223 52.30 58.59 39.22
CA SER A 223 53.01 59.15 38.06
C SER A 223 53.13 60.67 38.13
N ILE A 224 52.09 61.37 38.60
CA ILE A 224 52.13 62.83 38.75
C ILE A 224 52.93 63.25 39.97
N ASN A 225 52.83 62.50 41.07
CA ASN A 225 53.57 62.76 42.30
C ASN A 225 55.08 62.77 42.08
N ALA A 226 55.58 61.93 41.17
CA ALA A 226 56.99 61.89 40.79
C ALA A 226 57.52 63.21 40.16
N TYR A 227 56.64 64.12 39.72
CA TYR A 227 57.02 65.40 39.12
C TYR A 227 56.49 66.61 39.90
N SER A 228 55.30 66.51 40.49
CA SER A 228 54.66 67.58 41.24
C SER A 228 53.66 67.03 42.25
N GLU A 229 54.02 67.12 43.52
CA GLU A 229 53.19 66.73 44.66
C GLU A 229 51.88 67.54 44.74
N GLY A 230 51.97 68.87 44.60
CA GLY A 230 50.78 69.73 44.59
C GLY A 230 49.79 69.45 43.45
N ALA A 231 50.27 68.96 42.30
CA ALA A 231 49.41 68.53 41.20
C ALA A 231 48.76 67.16 41.45
N ALA A 232 49.38 66.31 42.30
CA ALA A 232 48.86 65.01 42.66
C ALA A 232 47.81 65.07 43.79
N GLN A 233 47.85 66.09 44.64
CA GLN A 233 46.98 66.23 45.82
C GLN A 233 45.46 66.11 45.51
N PRO A 234 44.89 66.72 44.45
CA PRO A 234 43.47 66.51 44.12
C PRO A 234 43.14 65.06 43.74
N LEU A 235 44.09 64.33 43.15
CA LEU A 235 43.89 62.93 42.75
C LEU A 235 43.83 61.98 43.95
N GLU A 236 44.40 62.37 45.09
CA GLU A 236 44.29 61.59 46.32
C GLU A 236 42.83 61.49 46.78
N TYR A 237 42.10 62.60 46.80
CA TYR A 237 40.67 62.60 47.13
C TYR A 237 39.84 61.78 46.12
N VAL A 238 40.20 61.84 44.83
CA VAL A 238 39.56 61.04 43.77
C VAL A 238 39.85 59.55 43.97
N PHE A 239 41.09 59.21 44.35
CA PHE A 239 41.48 57.84 44.70
C PHE A 239 40.70 57.34 45.89
N LEU A 240 40.60 58.12 46.99
CA LEU A 240 39.83 57.77 48.18
C LEU A 240 38.37 57.46 47.85
N ALA A 241 37.73 58.28 47.02
CA ALA A 241 36.36 58.06 46.58
C ALA A 241 36.23 56.78 45.73
N ALA A 242 37.14 56.55 44.77
CA ALA A 242 37.13 55.35 43.94
C ALA A 242 37.44 54.07 44.75
N PHE A 243 38.34 54.17 45.72
CA PHE A 243 38.71 53.10 46.62
C PHE A 243 37.53 52.72 47.53
N ALA A 244 36.83 53.69 48.11
CA ALA A 244 35.61 53.49 48.90
C ALA A 244 34.44 52.91 48.06
N ALA A 245 34.44 53.10 46.74
CA ALA A 245 33.43 52.51 45.86
C ALA A 245 33.58 50.98 45.70
N VAL A 246 34.78 50.42 45.89
CA VAL A 246 35.06 48.98 45.76
C VAL A 246 34.22 48.11 46.70
N PRO A 247 34.21 48.33 48.04
CA PRO A 247 33.42 47.53 48.97
C PRO A 247 31.90 47.73 48.79
N LEU A 248 31.46 48.88 48.27
CA LEU A 248 30.06 49.13 47.92
C LEU A 248 29.65 48.35 46.66
N ALA A 249 30.49 48.36 45.63
CA ALA A 249 30.29 47.57 44.42
C ALA A 249 30.23 46.06 44.72
N PHE A 250 31.03 45.61 45.68
CA PHE A 250 30.98 44.24 46.20
C PHE A 250 29.63 43.92 46.85
N LEU A 251 29.16 44.78 47.74
CA LEU A 251 27.90 44.57 48.45
C LEU A 251 26.70 44.56 47.49
N MET A 252 26.69 45.45 46.49
CA MET A 252 25.69 45.46 45.41
C MET A 252 25.70 44.16 44.59
N GLY A 253 26.88 43.62 44.28
CA GLY A 253 27.02 42.33 43.60
C GLY A 253 26.41 41.17 44.39
N VAL A 254 26.64 41.11 45.70
CA VAL A 254 26.06 40.09 46.58
C VAL A 254 24.55 40.22 46.67
N LEU A 255 24.00 41.44 46.77
CA LEU A 255 22.55 41.67 46.87
C LEU A 255 21.79 41.27 45.60
N ARG A 256 22.34 41.50 44.40
CA ARG A 256 21.70 41.14 43.12
C ARG A 256 21.54 39.63 42.89
N SER A 257 22.38 38.79 43.51
CA SER A 257 22.31 37.33 43.35
C SER A 257 21.01 36.69 43.87
N ARG A 258 20.24 37.36 44.74
CA ARG A 258 18.95 36.85 45.26
C ARG A 258 17.77 36.93 44.28
N LEU A 259 17.86 37.72 43.22
CA LEU A 259 16.75 37.92 42.28
C LEU A 259 16.67 36.83 41.18
N ALA A 260 17.61 35.89 41.14
CA ALA A 260 17.68 34.84 40.11
C ALA A 260 16.81 33.59 40.39
N ARG A 261 15.90 33.61 41.38
CA ARG A 261 14.94 32.52 41.62
C ARG A 261 13.83 32.40 40.55
N SER A 262 13.83 33.23 39.49
CA SER A 262 12.84 33.18 38.41
C SER A 262 13.12 32.15 37.31
N GLY A 263 14.30 31.49 37.32
CA GLY A 263 14.76 30.65 36.20
C GLY A 263 13.83 29.49 35.83
N VAL A 264 13.11 28.89 36.79
CA VAL A 264 12.17 27.78 36.52
C VAL A 264 10.93 28.26 35.78
N GLY A 265 10.42 29.45 36.12
CA GLY A 265 9.27 30.03 35.41
C GLY A 265 9.62 30.38 33.96
N ASP A 266 10.79 30.97 33.76
CA ASP A 266 11.32 31.30 32.44
C ASP A 266 11.58 30.03 31.61
N LEU A 267 12.08 28.96 32.23
CA LEU A 267 12.28 27.64 31.61
C LEU A 267 10.96 27.05 31.09
N LEU A 268 9.91 27.01 31.92
CA LEU A 268 8.61 26.46 31.52
C LEU A 268 7.97 27.28 30.38
N LEU A 269 8.12 28.61 30.41
CA LEU A 269 7.69 29.50 29.33
C LEU A 269 8.49 29.29 28.04
N ALA A 270 9.80 29.08 28.14
CA ALA A 270 10.68 28.83 26.99
C ALA A 270 10.34 27.50 26.31
N LEU A 271 10.17 26.43 27.09
CA LEU A 271 9.76 25.11 26.61
C LEU A 271 8.37 25.15 25.96
N GLY A 272 7.42 25.89 26.54
CA GLY A 272 6.09 26.11 25.93
C GLY A 272 6.11 26.90 24.61
N ARG A 273 7.19 27.64 24.32
CA ARG A 273 7.40 28.35 23.05
C ARG A 273 8.17 27.52 22.00
N GLY A 274 8.52 26.28 22.31
CA GLY A 274 9.25 25.38 21.40
C GLY A 274 10.76 25.68 21.29
N ILE A 275 11.34 26.37 22.28
CA ILE A 275 12.81 26.53 22.34
C ILE A 275 13.44 25.16 22.64
N PRO A 276 14.53 24.76 21.95
CA PRO A 276 15.20 23.50 22.22
C PRO A 276 15.56 23.35 23.71
N ILE A 277 15.28 22.20 24.30
CA ILE A 277 15.44 22.00 25.76
C ILE A 277 16.85 22.33 26.26
N ARG A 278 17.89 22.01 25.48
CA ARG A 278 19.27 22.40 25.81
C ARG A 278 19.41 23.90 25.98
N ASP A 279 18.89 24.68 25.04
CA ASP A 279 19.04 26.13 25.03
C ASP A 279 18.17 26.77 26.12
N ALA A 280 16.97 26.22 26.35
CA ALA A 280 16.10 26.65 27.44
C ALA A 280 16.74 26.39 28.84
N LEU A 281 17.37 25.23 29.03
CA LEU A 281 18.10 24.90 30.26
C LEU A 281 19.37 25.72 30.42
N ALA A 282 20.11 25.93 29.32
CA ALA A 282 21.30 26.78 29.28
C ALA A 282 20.96 28.23 29.66
N ASP A 283 19.85 28.77 29.16
CA ASP A 283 19.38 30.11 29.49
C ASP A 283 18.89 30.21 30.95
N ALA A 284 18.14 29.21 31.43
CA ALA A 284 17.63 29.17 32.81
C ALA A 284 18.76 29.09 33.85
N LEU A 285 19.82 28.33 33.55
CA LEU A 285 21.02 28.24 34.38
C LEU A 285 22.07 29.30 34.07
N ALA A 286 21.84 30.14 33.05
CA ALA A 286 22.79 31.09 32.50
C ALA A 286 24.16 30.48 32.15
N ASP A 287 24.16 29.22 31.71
CA ASP A 287 25.31 28.43 31.30
C ASP A 287 25.21 28.02 29.82
N PRO A 288 25.84 28.76 28.89
CA PRO A 288 25.83 28.41 27.47
C PRO A 288 26.64 27.14 27.15
N THR A 289 27.47 26.67 28.09
CA THR A 289 28.28 25.46 27.95
C THR A 289 27.54 24.20 28.41
N LEU A 290 26.31 24.35 28.90
CA LEU A 290 25.49 23.24 29.33
C LEU A 290 25.35 22.18 28.25
N GLU A 291 25.44 20.92 28.68
CA GLU A 291 25.30 19.74 27.84
C GLU A 291 24.38 18.74 28.54
N ILE A 292 23.54 18.07 27.76
CA ILE A 292 22.60 17.08 28.25
C ILE A 292 23.08 15.70 27.84
N GLY A 293 23.23 14.82 28.83
CA GLY A 293 23.33 13.39 28.66
C GLY A 293 21.98 12.72 28.72
N TYR A 294 21.62 11.94 27.72
CA TYR A 294 20.39 11.14 27.70
C TYR A 294 20.66 9.75 28.26
N TRP A 295 19.75 9.26 29.10
CA TRP A 295 19.82 7.90 29.61
C TRP A 295 19.42 6.88 28.54
N LEU A 296 20.24 5.86 28.30
CA LEU A 296 19.91 4.70 27.46
C LEU A 296 19.66 3.48 28.34
N PRO A 297 18.39 3.07 28.54
CA PRO A 297 18.05 1.94 29.40
C PRO A 297 18.70 0.61 29.00
N ASP A 298 18.84 0.35 27.70
CA ASP A 298 19.37 -0.91 27.17
C ASP A 298 20.88 -1.07 27.39
N GLN A 299 21.58 0.02 27.72
CA GLN A 299 23.04 0.06 27.84
C GLN A 299 23.52 0.53 29.22
N ASP A 300 22.60 0.86 30.13
CA ASP A 300 22.87 1.33 31.50
C ASP A 300 23.88 2.49 31.57
N ARG A 301 23.80 3.44 30.64
CA ARG A 301 24.74 4.57 30.54
C ARG A 301 24.11 5.83 29.97
N TYR A 302 24.74 6.97 30.26
CA TYR A 302 24.40 8.27 29.69
C TYR A 302 25.19 8.53 28.40
N VAL A 303 24.51 9.04 27.38
CA VAL A 303 25.12 9.44 26.09
C VAL A 303 24.82 10.89 25.76
N SER A 304 25.76 11.58 25.12
CA SER A 304 25.51 12.91 24.57
C SER A 304 24.53 12.86 23.39
N ALA A 305 24.07 14.02 22.93
CA ALA A 305 23.21 14.13 21.74
C ALA A 305 23.84 13.50 20.48
N ASP A 306 25.17 13.45 20.39
CA ASP A 306 25.91 12.83 19.28
C ASP A 306 26.12 11.31 19.46
N GLY A 307 25.50 10.70 20.48
CA GLY A 307 25.56 9.27 20.76
C GLY A 307 26.87 8.79 21.39
N LYS A 308 27.74 9.70 21.85
CA LYS A 308 28.99 9.33 22.54
C LYS A 308 28.72 9.12 24.03
N PRO A 309 29.33 8.09 24.66
CA PRO A 309 29.22 7.90 26.10
C PRO A 309 29.80 9.11 26.84
N LEU A 310 29.08 9.54 27.88
CA LEU A 310 29.56 10.60 28.76
C LEU A 310 30.70 10.08 29.66
N PRO A 311 31.76 10.87 29.88
CA PRO A 311 32.84 10.50 30.78
C PRO A 311 32.36 10.52 32.25
N ASP A 312 32.81 9.55 33.05
CA ASP A 312 32.44 9.40 34.47
C ASP A 312 32.94 10.58 35.34
N GLU A 313 34.07 11.17 34.98
CA GLU A 313 34.63 12.38 35.60
C GLU A 313 34.95 13.44 34.53
N PRO A 314 34.03 14.39 34.26
CA PRO A 314 34.29 15.44 33.30
C PRO A 314 35.24 16.51 33.88
N ASP A 315 36.39 16.69 33.21
CA ASP A 315 37.48 17.57 33.66
C ASP A 315 36.99 19.03 33.75
N GLY A 316 36.86 19.56 34.96
CA GLY A 316 36.42 20.93 35.22
C GLY A 316 34.93 21.22 34.99
N ARG A 317 34.04 20.22 34.96
CA ARG A 317 32.57 20.39 34.92
C ARG A 317 31.87 19.64 36.04
N ALA A 318 30.73 20.17 36.49
CA ALA A 318 29.85 19.49 37.44
C ALA A 318 28.76 18.69 36.70
N VAL A 319 28.33 17.58 37.30
CA VAL A 319 27.27 16.72 36.76
C VAL A 319 26.13 16.66 37.77
N THR A 320 24.91 16.94 37.31
CA THR A 320 23.69 16.73 38.10
C THR A 320 22.82 15.69 37.40
N LEU A 321 22.48 14.61 38.11
CA LEU A 321 21.61 13.57 37.59
C LEU A 321 20.15 14.05 37.62
N VAL A 322 19.44 13.79 36.52
CA VAL A 322 18.02 14.11 36.36
C VAL A 322 17.23 12.83 36.45
N GLU A 323 16.41 12.74 37.48
CA GLU A 323 15.49 11.63 37.70
C GLU A 323 14.04 12.11 37.72
N HIS A 324 13.13 11.30 37.17
CA HIS A 324 11.70 11.51 37.30
C HIS A 324 11.02 10.22 37.77
N ALA A 325 10.20 10.30 38.82
CA ALA A 325 9.51 9.15 39.42
C ALA A 325 10.44 7.95 39.76
N GLY A 326 11.67 8.23 40.21
CA GLY A 326 12.66 7.21 40.59
C GLY A 326 13.33 6.52 39.39
N ARG A 327 13.23 7.08 38.18
CA ARG A 327 13.92 6.60 36.98
C ARG A 327 14.92 7.62 36.47
N PRO A 328 16.14 7.21 36.09
CA PRO A 328 17.10 8.08 35.43
C PRO A 328 16.58 8.50 34.04
N THR A 329 16.55 9.80 33.79
CA THR A 329 16.07 10.40 32.53
C THR A 329 17.21 11.05 31.77
N ALA A 330 18.04 11.84 32.46
CA ALA A 330 19.15 12.56 31.86
C ALA A 330 20.25 12.88 32.89
N ALA A 331 21.37 13.43 32.42
CA ALA A 331 22.40 14.05 33.24
C ALA A 331 22.71 15.44 32.68
N LEU A 332 22.74 16.47 33.53
CA LEU A 332 23.12 17.83 33.15
C LEU A 332 24.58 18.04 33.48
N LEU A 333 25.41 18.24 32.46
CA LEU A 333 26.76 18.72 32.66
C LEU A 333 26.69 20.24 32.65
N HIS A 334 27.30 20.91 33.62
CA HIS A 334 27.24 22.37 33.75
C HIS A 334 28.51 22.94 34.41
N ASP A 335 28.64 24.27 34.41
CA ASP A 335 29.73 24.99 35.07
C ASP A 335 29.81 24.61 36.58
N PRO A 336 30.99 24.27 37.13
CA PRO A 336 31.16 23.98 38.55
C PRO A 336 30.74 25.12 39.48
N LEU A 337 30.76 26.38 39.02
CA LEU A 337 30.31 27.54 39.81
C LEU A 337 28.80 27.52 40.08
N LEU A 338 28.02 26.75 39.32
CA LEU A 338 26.60 26.52 39.62
C LEU A 338 26.38 25.54 40.78
N ALA A 339 27.41 24.77 41.17
CA ALA A 339 27.36 23.94 42.38
C ALA A 339 27.20 24.78 43.66
N ASP A 340 27.51 26.09 43.60
CA ASP A 340 27.23 27.05 44.67
C ASP A 340 25.73 27.43 44.78
N GLN A 341 24.87 26.95 43.87
CA GLN A 341 23.42 27.18 43.83
C GLN A 341 22.61 25.87 43.67
N PRO A 342 22.73 24.89 44.60
CA PRO A 342 22.11 23.58 44.45
C PRO A 342 20.58 23.66 44.31
N GLU A 343 19.91 24.56 45.04
CA GLU A 343 18.46 24.74 44.94
C GLU A 343 17.97 25.11 43.53
N LEU A 344 18.76 25.89 42.76
CA LEU A 344 18.39 26.28 41.40
C LEU A 344 18.62 25.13 40.42
N VAL A 345 19.77 24.46 40.56
CA VAL A 345 20.13 23.33 39.70
C VAL A 345 19.15 22.17 39.89
N ASP A 346 18.79 21.85 41.13
CA ASP A 346 17.81 20.80 41.45
C ASP A 346 16.42 21.13 40.92
N ALA A 347 15.98 22.40 41.04
CA ALA A 347 14.68 22.82 40.54
C ALA A 347 14.61 22.81 39.00
N VAL A 348 15.68 23.24 38.33
CA VAL A 348 15.81 23.16 36.87
C VAL A 348 15.91 21.70 36.40
N ALA A 349 16.66 20.86 37.11
CA ALA A 349 16.78 19.43 36.85
C ALA A 349 15.42 18.71 36.98
N ALA A 350 14.65 18.99 38.04
CA ALA A 350 13.32 18.41 38.22
C ALA A 350 12.35 18.81 37.10
N ALA A 351 12.36 20.09 36.69
CA ALA A 351 11.55 20.56 35.56
C ALA A 351 11.97 19.93 34.23
N ALA A 352 13.29 19.78 34.00
CA ALA A 352 13.83 19.09 32.84
C ALA A 352 13.39 17.62 32.81
N GLY A 353 13.44 16.93 33.96
CA GLY A 353 13.02 15.52 34.09
C GLY A 353 11.56 15.31 33.73
N LEU A 354 10.67 16.19 34.20
CA LEU A 354 9.24 16.16 33.86
C LEU A 354 9.01 16.37 32.35
N TRP A 355 9.67 17.35 31.74
CA TRP A 355 9.47 17.65 30.31
C TRP A 355 10.01 16.53 29.42
N LEU A 356 11.22 16.03 29.70
CA LEU A 356 11.84 14.94 28.93
C LEU A 356 11.03 13.65 29.00
N ASP A 357 10.44 13.33 30.17
CA ASP A 357 9.58 12.14 30.30
C ASP A 357 8.25 12.32 29.55
N ASN A 358 7.67 13.52 29.56
CA ASN A 358 6.45 13.83 28.80
C ASN A 358 6.69 13.72 27.28
N GLU A 359 7.78 14.29 26.76
CA GLU A 359 8.18 14.15 25.34
C GLU A 359 8.38 12.68 24.96
N ARG A 360 9.05 11.89 25.81
CA ARG A 360 9.23 10.45 25.61
C ARG A 360 7.88 9.71 25.57
N LEU A 361 6.97 10.03 26.47
CA LEU A 361 5.62 9.43 26.51
C LEU A 361 4.81 9.80 25.28
N GLN A 362 4.87 11.06 24.83
CA GLN A 362 4.22 11.52 23.60
C GLN A 362 4.80 10.85 22.36
N ALA A 363 6.14 10.76 22.25
CA ALA A 363 6.79 10.03 21.16
C ALA A 363 6.39 8.55 21.16
N LYS A 364 6.35 7.90 22.33
CA LYS A 364 5.89 6.51 22.46
C LYS A 364 4.43 6.35 22.07
N LEU A 365 3.55 7.27 22.48
CA LEU A 365 2.14 7.27 22.10
C LEU A 365 1.99 7.44 20.59
N ARG A 366 2.73 8.39 19.99
CA ARG A 366 2.73 8.61 18.54
C ARG A 366 3.17 7.38 17.77
N THR A 367 4.30 6.77 18.14
CA THR A 367 4.77 5.52 17.53
C THR A 367 3.75 4.39 17.71
N GLN A 368 3.08 4.31 18.86
CA GLN A 368 2.04 3.31 19.08
C GLN A 368 0.80 3.55 18.22
N VAL A 369 0.39 4.81 18.01
CA VAL A 369 -0.70 5.18 17.09
C VAL A 369 -0.32 4.86 15.64
N GLU A 370 0.87 5.27 15.19
CA GLU A 370 1.37 4.97 13.83
C GLU A 370 1.46 3.44 13.59
N PHE A 371 1.88 2.67 14.60
CA PHE A 371 1.89 1.21 14.52
C PHE A 371 0.48 0.61 14.41
N LEU A 372 -0.48 1.11 15.19
CA LEU A 372 -1.88 0.65 15.12
C LEU A 372 -2.53 1.00 13.78
N GLU A 373 -2.31 2.21 13.26
CA GLU A 373 -2.75 2.62 11.92
C GLU A 373 -2.15 1.72 10.84
N ALA A 374 -0.85 1.42 10.93
CA ALA A 374 -0.19 0.51 9.99
C ALA A 374 -0.79 -0.90 10.03
N ILE A 375 -1.13 -1.45 11.20
CA ILE A 375 -1.80 -2.76 11.31
C ILE A 375 -3.18 -2.72 10.67
N VAL A 376 -3.97 -1.67 10.98
CA VAL A 376 -5.34 -1.51 10.47
C VAL A 376 -5.35 -1.36 8.95
N ASN A 377 -4.41 -0.60 8.37
CA ASN A 377 -4.29 -0.40 6.92
C ASN A 377 -3.65 -1.58 6.19
N ALA A 378 -2.76 -2.34 6.85
CA ALA A 378 -2.22 -3.57 6.28
C ALA A 378 -3.22 -4.74 6.28
N SER A 379 -4.33 -4.63 7.03
CA SER A 379 -5.39 -5.64 7.02
C SER A 379 -6.09 -5.69 5.65
N PRO A 380 -6.16 -6.86 4.99
CA PRO A 380 -6.89 -7.01 3.73
C PRO A 380 -8.42 -6.95 3.93
N SER A 381 -8.92 -7.12 5.16
CA SER A 381 -10.33 -6.94 5.48
C SER A 381 -10.69 -5.46 5.56
N LEU A 382 -11.89 -5.13 5.08
CA LEU A 382 -12.47 -3.80 5.17
C LEU A 382 -12.74 -3.50 6.65
N LEU A 383 -12.15 -2.43 7.19
CA LEU A 383 -12.41 -2.00 8.55
C LEU A 383 -12.93 -0.58 8.51
N CYS A 384 -14.08 -0.33 9.12
CA CYS A 384 -14.57 1.02 9.35
C CYS A 384 -15.25 1.13 10.71
N SER A 385 -15.36 2.35 11.22
CA SER A 385 -16.11 2.66 12.42
C SER A 385 -17.19 3.66 12.07
N VAL A 386 -18.43 3.41 12.49
CA VAL A 386 -19.55 4.32 12.31
C VAL A 386 -19.96 4.96 13.64
N ASN A 387 -20.43 6.19 13.60
CA ASN A 387 -20.93 6.90 14.77
C ASN A 387 -22.37 6.46 15.12
N ARG A 388 -22.98 7.06 16.15
CA ARG A 388 -24.35 6.74 16.61
C ARG A 388 -25.42 6.99 15.55
N GLU A 389 -25.16 7.88 14.60
CA GLU A 389 -26.06 8.18 13.49
C GLU A 389 -25.82 7.27 12.27
N GLY A 390 -24.91 6.29 12.37
CA GLY A 390 -24.57 5.36 11.28
C GLY A 390 -23.68 5.95 10.19
N ARG A 391 -23.03 7.10 10.45
CA ARG A 391 -22.08 7.74 9.53
C ARG A 391 -20.68 7.24 9.76
N ILE A 392 -19.93 7.03 8.67
CA ILE A 392 -18.56 6.51 8.69
C ILE A 392 -17.65 7.57 9.33
N ALA A 393 -17.08 7.25 10.49
CA ALA A 393 -16.13 8.12 11.19
C ALA A 393 -14.69 7.88 10.72
N ASN A 394 -14.30 6.62 10.59
CA ASN A 394 -12.98 6.19 10.13
C ASN A 394 -13.12 4.93 9.28
N LEU A 395 -12.16 4.70 8.40
CA LEU A 395 -12.04 3.52 7.56
C LEU A 395 -10.57 3.25 7.26
N ASN A 396 -10.21 1.99 7.04
CA ASN A 396 -8.87 1.62 6.58
C ASN A 396 -8.76 1.69 5.06
N ASP A 397 -7.53 1.57 4.55
CA ASP A 397 -7.26 1.60 3.11
C ASP A 397 -8.10 0.59 2.33
N ALA A 398 -8.25 -0.65 2.83
CA ALA A 398 -9.05 -1.68 2.17
C ALA A 398 -10.53 -1.28 2.02
N ALA A 399 -11.13 -0.71 3.07
CA ALA A 399 -12.50 -0.22 3.04
C ALA A 399 -12.66 1.00 2.12
N TRP A 400 -11.67 1.90 2.09
CA TRP A 400 -11.65 3.04 1.18
C TRP A 400 -11.56 2.58 -0.28
N TRP A 401 -10.63 1.70 -0.64
CA TRP A 401 -10.51 1.15 -1.98
C TRP A 401 -11.79 0.42 -2.43
N ALA A 402 -12.38 -0.39 -1.56
CA ALA A 402 -13.63 -1.10 -1.86
C ALA A 402 -14.81 -0.15 -2.12
N SER A 403 -14.82 1.05 -1.53
CA SER A 403 -15.88 2.06 -1.77
C SER A 403 -15.83 2.67 -3.18
N GLY A 404 -14.66 2.67 -3.83
CA GLY A 404 -14.44 3.22 -5.17
C GLY A 404 -14.37 4.76 -5.25
N TYR A 405 -14.40 5.48 -4.13
CA TYR A 405 -14.26 6.94 -4.11
C TYR A 405 -12.81 7.38 -4.32
N VAL A 406 -12.61 8.55 -4.96
CA VAL A 406 -11.28 9.06 -5.31
C VAL A 406 -10.54 9.61 -4.09
N GLU A 407 -11.24 10.26 -3.17
CA GLU A 407 -10.66 10.78 -1.93
C GLU A 407 -11.34 10.16 -0.70
N GLU A 408 -10.55 9.79 0.31
CA GLU A 408 -11.06 9.22 1.57
C GLU A 408 -12.05 10.18 2.28
N SER A 409 -11.83 11.49 2.15
CA SER A 409 -12.70 12.54 2.71
C SER A 409 -14.10 12.54 2.13
N GLU A 410 -14.31 11.99 0.93
CA GLU A 410 -15.63 11.88 0.33
C GLU A 410 -16.45 10.78 1.00
N VAL A 411 -15.81 9.75 1.56
CA VAL A 411 -16.46 8.63 2.25
C VAL A 411 -16.74 8.96 3.71
N LYS A 412 -15.80 9.64 4.38
CA LYS A 412 -15.96 10.06 5.78
C LYS A 412 -17.19 10.95 5.95
N GLY A 413 -18.03 10.61 6.92
CA GLY A 413 -19.27 11.29 7.22
C GLY A 413 -20.47 10.82 6.38
N GLN A 414 -20.29 10.01 5.34
CA GLN A 414 -21.41 9.42 4.63
C GLN A 414 -22.09 8.31 5.46
N PRO A 415 -23.41 8.10 5.31
CA PRO A 415 -24.09 6.97 5.92
C PRO A 415 -23.55 5.64 5.39
N PHE A 416 -23.31 4.68 6.28
CA PHE A 416 -22.75 3.37 5.93
C PHE A 416 -23.53 2.66 4.80
N TRP A 417 -24.86 2.71 4.86
CA TRP A 417 -25.74 2.09 3.87
C TRP A 417 -25.74 2.77 2.51
N ASP A 418 -25.32 4.03 2.41
CA ASP A 418 -25.21 4.69 1.10
C ASP A 418 -23.94 4.27 0.35
N VAL A 419 -22.91 3.85 1.09
CA VAL A 419 -21.60 3.46 0.56
C VAL A 419 -21.49 1.94 0.35
N PHE A 420 -21.79 1.14 1.39
CA PHE A 420 -21.48 -0.30 1.43
C PHE A 420 -22.70 -1.22 1.34
N VAL A 421 -23.87 -0.68 0.99
CA VAL A 421 -25.12 -1.45 0.89
C VAL A 421 -25.85 -1.14 -0.42
N GLY A 422 -26.30 -2.19 -1.09
CA GLY A 422 -27.03 -2.10 -2.35
C GLY A 422 -28.34 -1.31 -2.22
N PRO A 423 -28.78 -0.60 -3.28
CA PRO A 423 -29.94 0.30 -3.22
C PRO A 423 -31.21 -0.31 -2.65
N GLU A 424 -31.47 -1.59 -2.95
CA GLU A 424 -32.66 -2.32 -2.51
C GLU A 424 -32.69 -2.58 -0.99
N ALA A 425 -31.51 -2.71 -0.36
CA ALA A 425 -31.37 -3.08 1.05
C ALA A 425 -31.07 -1.89 1.98
N ARG A 426 -30.85 -0.68 1.45
CA ARG A 426 -30.44 0.49 2.26
C ARG A 426 -31.45 0.86 3.34
N SER A 427 -32.73 0.87 3.00
CA SER A 427 -33.81 1.23 3.94
C SER A 427 -33.92 0.24 5.09
N ASP A 428 -33.73 -1.06 4.81
CA ASP A 428 -33.82 -2.09 5.84
C ASP A 428 -32.55 -2.12 6.71
N SER A 429 -31.37 -1.94 6.11
CA SER A 429 -30.10 -1.79 6.84
C SER A 429 -30.13 -0.59 7.80
N ARG A 430 -30.64 0.56 7.34
CA ARG A 430 -30.83 1.75 8.19
C ARG A 430 -31.80 1.48 9.34
N ARG A 431 -32.96 0.90 9.04
CA ARG A 431 -33.97 0.59 10.06
C ARG A 431 -33.42 -0.38 11.11
N TRP A 432 -32.68 -1.40 10.67
CA TRP A 432 -32.03 -2.37 11.55
C TRP A 432 -31.00 -1.68 12.45
N PHE A 433 -30.14 -0.81 11.90
CA PHE A 433 -29.15 -0.06 12.69
C PHE A 433 -29.83 0.84 13.74
N GLU A 434 -30.87 1.57 13.37
CA GLU A 434 -31.63 2.44 14.28
C GLU A 434 -32.32 1.65 15.40
N GLN A 435 -32.87 0.46 15.11
CA GLN A 435 -33.47 -0.42 16.11
C GLN A 435 -32.43 -1.05 17.04
N ALA A 436 -31.23 -1.31 16.52
CA ALA A 436 -30.11 -1.82 17.30
C ALA A 436 -29.46 -0.76 18.20
N ALA A 437 -29.78 0.54 18.04
CA ALA A 437 -29.17 1.65 18.78
C ALA A 437 -29.03 1.51 20.32
N PRO A 438 -29.95 0.84 21.06
CA PRO A 438 -29.82 0.71 22.52
C PRO A 438 -28.58 -0.10 22.98
N ALA A 439 -28.09 -1.04 22.15
CA ALA A 439 -27.01 -1.95 22.53
C ALA A 439 -26.00 -2.24 21.39
N HIS A 440 -26.43 -2.07 20.14
CA HIS A 440 -25.75 -2.49 18.91
C HIS A 440 -25.05 -3.84 19.08
N GLU A 441 -25.82 -4.87 19.47
CA GLU A 441 -25.28 -6.20 19.69
C GLU A 441 -24.48 -6.69 18.47
N PRO A 442 -23.37 -7.43 18.69
CA PRO A 442 -22.56 -7.92 17.59
C PRO A 442 -23.40 -8.73 16.61
N ALA A 443 -23.41 -8.31 15.36
CA ALA A 443 -24.20 -8.94 14.31
C ALA A 443 -23.33 -9.27 13.12
N ARG A 444 -23.77 -10.27 12.35
CA ARG A 444 -23.16 -10.64 11.08
C ARG A 444 -24.23 -10.62 10.00
N PHE A 445 -23.89 -10.02 8.86
CA PHE A 445 -24.78 -9.90 7.71
C PHE A 445 -23.96 -9.77 6.43
N GLU A 446 -24.58 -10.08 5.30
CA GLU A 446 -23.94 -10.03 3.99
C GLU A 446 -24.68 -9.02 3.12
N HIS A 447 -23.93 -8.17 2.42
CA HIS A 447 -24.49 -7.24 1.46
C HIS A 447 -23.71 -7.26 0.17
N THR A 448 -24.44 -7.28 -0.94
CA THR A 448 -23.91 -7.03 -2.27
C THR A 448 -24.20 -5.58 -2.64
N PHE A 449 -23.19 -4.86 -3.12
CA PHE A 449 -23.33 -3.49 -3.60
C PHE A 449 -22.45 -3.25 -4.83
N VAL A 450 -22.73 -2.16 -5.54
CA VAL A 450 -21.90 -1.67 -6.64
C VAL A 450 -21.18 -0.43 -6.15
N ASN A 451 -19.86 -0.44 -6.19
CA ASN A 451 -19.03 0.69 -5.74
C ASN A 451 -19.04 1.85 -6.78
N GLN A 452 -18.38 2.96 -6.46
CA GLN A 452 -18.35 4.13 -7.37
C GLN A 452 -17.59 3.88 -8.69
N LEU A 453 -16.74 2.84 -8.75
CA LEU A 453 -16.06 2.43 -9.97
C LEU A 453 -16.92 1.50 -10.86
N GLY A 454 -18.11 1.10 -10.39
CA GLY A 454 -19.01 0.20 -11.09
C GLY A 454 -18.73 -1.29 -10.84
N GLU A 455 -17.89 -1.62 -9.86
CA GLU A 455 -17.58 -3.01 -9.49
C GLU A 455 -18.61 -3.56 -8.51
N THR A 456 -19.12 -4.76 -8.77
CA THR A 456 -20.01 -5.47 -7.85
C THR A 456 -19.19 -6.25 -6.82
N LEU A 457 -19.40 -5.92 -5.54
CA LEU A 457 -18.73 -6.52 -4.40
C LEU A 457 -19.78 -7.17 -3.47
N THR A 458 -19.52 -8.40 -3.01
CA THR A 458 -20.25 -9.03 -1.90
C THR A 458 -19.36 -9.03 -0.66
N ILE A 459 -19.79 -8.32 0.39
CA ILE A 459 -19.06 -8.21 1.64
C ILE A 459 -19.84 -8.86 2.78
N ALA A 460 -19.17 -9.76 3.49
CA ALA A 460 -19.64 -10.31 4.76
C ALA A 460 -19.18 -9.41 5.91
N TRP A 461 -20.13 -8.71 6.52
CA TRP A 461 -19.91 -7.76 7.61
C TRP A 461 -20.06 -8.42 8.98
N SER A 462 -19.25 -7.99 9.93
CA SER A 462 -19.38 -8.24 11.36
C SER A 462 -19.28 -6.92 12.10
N THR A 463 -20.22 -6.64 12.99
CA THR A 463 -20.25 -5.40 13.78
C THR A 463 -19.97 -5.66 15.25
N ALA A 464 -19.39 -4.69 15.95
CA ALA A 464 -19.24 -4.70 17.40
C ALA A 464 -19.24 -3.27 17.98
N PRO A 465 -19.90 -3.02 19.13
CA PRO A 465 -19.95 -1.70 19.73
C PRO A 465 -18.68 -1.40 20.53
N LEU A 466 -18.13 -0.20 20.33
CA LEU A 466 -17.05 0.37 21.13
C LEU A 466 -17.67 1.36 22.13
N HIS A 467 -17.42 1.17 23.42
CA HIS A 467 -18.02 1.98 24.49
C HIS A 467 -17.12 3.17 24.88
N ASP A 468 -17.73 4.24 25.38
CA ASP A 468 -17.07 5.36 26.04
C ASP A 468 -16.81 5.06 27.53
N GLU A 469 -16.12 5.96 28.23
CA GLU A 469 -15.76 5.82 29.65
C GLU A 469 -16.98 5.74 30.58
N ASN A 470 -18.15 6.17 30.13
CA ASN A 470 -19.41 6.15 30.87
C ASN A 470 -20.28 4.93 30.51
N GLY A 471 -19.76 4.00 29.70
CA GLY A 471 -20.49 2.81 29.24
C GLY A 471 -21.50 3.06 28.12
N GLY A 472 -21.55 4.26 27.54
CA GLY A 472 -22.35 4.57 26.36
C GLY A 472 -21.63 4.15 25.08
N ILE A 473 -22.34 3.85 24.00
CA ILE A 473 -21.70 3.44 22.74
C ILE A 473 -21.03 4.66 22.09
N ARG A 474 -19.72 4.64 21.84
CA ARG A 474 -19.01 5.72 21.15
C ARG A 474 -19.02 5.54 19.63
N TYR A 475 -18.72 4.32 19.18
CA TYR A 475 -18.67 3.92 17.78
C TYR A 475 -19.15 2.48 17.63
N VAL A 476 -19.58 2.09 16.44
CA VAL A 476 -19.75 0.68 16.06
C VAL A 476 -18.65 0.35 15.04
N VAL A 477 -17.80 -0.61 15.37
CA VAL A 477 -16.75 -1.10 14.46
C VAL A 477 -17.36 -2.14 13.54
N CYS A 478 -17.15 -1.98 12.24
CA CYS A 478 -17.61 -2.87 11.19
C CYS A 478 -16.38 -3.49 10.50
N GLY A 479 -16.24 -4.81 10.57
CA GLY A 479 -15.27 -5.57 9.80
C GLY A 479 -15.95 -6.29 8.65
N GLY A 480 -15.50 -6.05 7.42
CA GLY A 480 -16.00 -6.64 6.19
C GLY A 480 -14.97 -7.56 5.55
N LEU A 481 -15.37 -8.77 5.18
CA LEU A 481 -14.58 -9.68 4.35
C LEU A 481 -15.19 -9.72 2.95
N ASP A 482 -14.39 -9.44 1.93
CA ASP A 482 -14.79 -9.63 0.54
C ASP A 482 -14.90 -11.13 0.23
N ILE A 483 -16.11 -11.56 -0.11
CA ILE A 483 -16.45 -12.94 -0.48
C ILE A 483 -16.89 -13.04 -1.95
N THR A 484 -16.69 -11.99 -2.75
CA THR A 484 -17.12 -11.92 -4.16
C THR A 484 -16.58 -13.07 -5.00
N GLU A 485 -15.28 -13.37 -4.88
CA GLU A 485 -14.65 -14.45 -5.64
C GLU A 485 -15.16 -15.82 -5.20
N ARG A 486 -15.38 -16.00 -3.90
CA ARG A 486 -15.93 -17.24 -3.35
C ARG A 486 -17.35 -17.50 -3.86
N GLU A 487 -18.20 -16.47 -3.88
CA GLU A 487 -19.55 -16.60 -4.44
C GLU A 487 -19.53 -16.86 -5.95
N ARG A 488 -18.67 -16.16 -6.71
CA ARG A 488 -18.51 -16.41 -8.15
C ARG A 488 -18.09 -17.85 -8.45
N GLN A 489 -17.14 -18.39 -7.71
CA GLN A 489 -16.71 -19.79 -7.87
C GLN A 489 -17.84 -20.76 -7.53
N HIS A 490 -18.60 -20.49 -6.46
CA HIS A 490 -19.73 -21.32 -6.09
C HIS A 490 -20.83 -21.30 -7.16
N GLN A 491 -21.18 -20.12 -7.68
CA GLN A 491 -22.16 -19.96 -8.76
C GLN A 491 -21.68 -20.58 -10.08
N GLN A 492 -20.40 -20.44 -10.42
CA GLN A 492 -19.83 -21.08 -11.62
C GLN A 492 -19.87 -22.61 -11.51
N LEU A 493 -19.58 -23.16 -10.32
CA LEU A 493 -19.69 -24.59 -10.07
C LEU A 493 -21.14 -25.06 -10.22
N GLN A 494 -22.09 -24.37 -9.57
CA GLN A 494 -23.53 -24.68 -9.70
C GLN A 494 -23.99 -24.61 -11.16
N ALA A 495 -23.64 -23.55 -11.89
CA ALA A 495 -24.01 -23.39 -13.29
C ALA A 495 -23.37 -24.47 -14.19
N SER A 496 -22.14 -24.89 -13.90
CA SER A 496 -21.48 -26.01 -14.58
C SER A 496 -22.18 -27.34 -14.30
N GLU A 497 -22.52 -27.61 -13.04
CA GLU A 497 -23.26 -28.82 -12.64
C GLU A 497 -24.64 -28.89 -13.29
N GLU A 498 -25.39 -27.78 -13.30
CA GLU A 498 -26.68 -27.69 -13.98
C GLU A 498 -26.54 -27.89 -15.49
N ARG A 499 -25.52 -27.29 -16.11
CA ARG A 499 -25.24 -27.48 -17.55
C ARG A 499 -24.90 -28.92 -17.88
N LEU A 500 -24.10 -29.59 -17.07
CA LEU A 500 -23.77 -31.02 -17.23
C LEU A 500 -24.99 -31.91 -17.02
N ARG A 501 -25.81 -31.62 -15.99
CA ARG A 501 -27.06 -32.34 -15.74
C ARG A 501 -28.01 -32.24 -16.93
N ALA A 502 -28.24 -31.02 -17.42
CA ALA A 502 -29.09 -30.77 -18.59
C ALA A 502 -28.58 -31.50 -19.84
N ALA A 503 -27.26 -31.51 -20.08
CA ALA A 503 -26.66 -32.23 -21.20
C ALA A 503 -26.85 -33.75 -21.10
N ILE A 504 -26.69 -34.34 -19.91
CA ILE A 504 -26.91 -35.77 -19.67
C ILE A 504 -28.39 -36.15 -19.85
N GLU A 505 -29.31 -35.32 -19.34
CA GLU A 505 -30.75 -35.56 -19.41
C GLU A 505 -31.31 -35.42 -20.83
N ALA A 506 -30.83 -34.44 -21.60
CA ALA A 506 -31.24 -34.20 -22.97
C ALA A 506 -30.55 -35.11 -24.01
N SER A 507 -29.53 -35.88 -23.61
CA SER A 507 -28.80 -36.78 -24.52
C SER A 507 -29.75 -37.82 -25.14
N PRO A 508 -29.66 -38.07 -26.47
CA PRO A 508 -30.37 -39.17 -27.12
C PRO A 508 -29.70 -40.53 -26.91
N VAL A 509 -28.49 -40.55 -26.36
CA VAL A 509 -27.70 -41.77 -26.07
C VAL A 509 -27.93 -42.18 -24.63
N ALA A 510 -28.08 -43.48 -24.38
CA ALA A 510 -28.16 -44.00 -23.02
C ALA A 510 -26.81 -43.83 -22.32
N ILE A 511 -26.79 -43.10 -21.21
CA ILE A 511 -25.62 -42.86 -20.37
C ILE A 511 -25.83 -43.60 -19.06
N VAL A 512 -24.94 -44.53 -18.77
CA VAL A 512 -24.96 -45.36 -17.57
C VAL A 512 -23.63 -45.23 -16.86
N GLU A 513 -23.66 -44.93 -15.56
CA GLU A 513 -22.48 -44.96 -14.72
C GLU A 513 -22.52 -46.20 -13.83
N TYR A 514 -21.37 -46.86 -13.70
CA TYR A 514 -21.17 -48.03 -12.88
C TYR A 514 -20.08 -47.78 -11.85
N ALA A 515 -20.34 -48.14 -10.60
CA ALA A 515 -19.32 -48.24 -9.57
C ALA A 515 -18.32 -49.39 -9.87
N LEU A 516 -17.23 -49.45 -9.10
CA LEU A 516 -16.20 -50.49 -9.22
C LEU A 516 -16.69 -51.90 -8.85
N ASP A 517 -17.89 -52.04 -8.30
CA ASP A 517 -18.55 -53.32 -8.02
C ASP A 517 -19.64 -53.66 -9.05
N ASP A 518 -19.67 -52.95 -10.18
CA ASP A 518 -20.65 -53.07 -11.28
C ASP A 518 -22.07 -52.65 -10.92
N THR A 519 -22.25 -51.97 -9.78
CA THR A 519 -23.52 -51.36 -9.41
C THR A 519 -23.79 -50.13 -10.25
N ILE A 520 -25.00 -50.01 -10.81
CA ILE A 520 -25.42 -48.82 -11.55
C ILE A 520 -25.65 -47.66 -10.57
N THR A 521 -24.91 -46.58 -10.75
CA THR A 521 -25.02 -45.34 -9.93
C THR A 521 -25.78 -44.23 -10.65
N ARG A 522 -25.80 -44.25 -12.00
CA ARG A 522 -26.52 -43.25 -12.80
C ARG A 522 -27.18 -43.90 -14.01
N TRP A 523 -28.39 -43.45 -14.32
CA TRP A 523 -29.21 -43.92 -15.44
C TRP A 523 -29.97 -42.73 -16.03
N ASN A 524 -29.61 -42.27 -17.23
CA ASN A 524 -30.24 -41.09 -17.82
C ASN A 524 -31.59 -41.42 -18.52
N PRO A 525 -32.44 -40.42 -18.84
CA PRO A 525 -33.73 -40.65 -19.49
C PRO A 525 -33.65 -41.38 -20.85
N ALA A 526 -32.56 -41.27 -21.60
CA ALA A 526 -32.38 -42.05 -22.82
C ALA A 526 -32.14 -43.54 -22.55
N ALA A 527 -31.46 -43.90 -21.46
CA ALA A 527 -31.32 -45.29 -21.03
C ALA A 527 -32.68 -45.91 -20.71
N GLU A 528 -33.58 -45.14 -20.08
CA GLU A 528 -34.97 -45.58 -19.86
C GLU A 528 -35.72 -45.83 -21.17
N ARG A 529 -35.60 -44.92 -22.14
CA ARG A 529 -36.27 -45.09 -23.45
C ARG A 529 -35.70 -46.25 -24.27
N ILE A 530 -34.38 -46.43 -24.27
CA ILE A 530 -33.71 -47.45 -25.09
C ILE A 530 -33.91 -48.84 -24.49
N PHE A 531 -33.75 -49.00 -23.18
CA PHE A 531 -33.79 -50.30 -22.50
C PHE A 531 -35.12 -50.61 -21.82
N GLY A 532 -35.99 -49.62 -21.62
CA GLY A 532 -37.34 -49.81 -21.05
C GLY A 532 -37.39 -49.98 -19.52
N TRP A 533 -36.28 -49.76 -18.82
CA TRP A 533 -36.21 -49.79 -17.35
C TRP A 533 -36.10 -48.37 -16.80
N THR A 534 -36.85 -48.03 -15.75
CA THR A 534 -36.70 -46.72 -15.09
C THR A 534 -35.47 -46.70 -14.19
N ALA A 535 -34.93 -45.51 -13.93
CA ALA A 535 -33.78 -45.31 -13.06
C ALA A 535 -33.99 -45.94 -11.67
N GLU A 536 -35.18 -45.81 -11.08
CA GLU A 536 -35.50 -46.38 -9.76
C GLU A 536 -35.47 -47.92 -9.74
N GLN A 537 -35.65 -48.57 -10.89
CA GLN A 537 -35.67 -50.03 -11.00
C GLN A 537 -34.28 -50.66 -11.16
N VAL A 538 -33.27 -49.85 -11.51
CA VAL A 538 -31.93 -50.31 -11.89
C VAL A 538 -30.80 -49.68 -11.08
N ILE A 539 -30.96 -48.45 -10.59
CA ILE A 539 -29.99 -47.82 -9.69
C ILE A 539 -29.84 -48.67 -8.42
N GLY A 540 -28.58 -48.90 -8.02
CA GLY A 540 -28.25 -49.78 -6.89
C GLY A 540 -28.27 -51.28 -7.22
N GLY A 541 -28.60 -51.67 -8.45
CA GLY A 541 -28.54 -53.03 -8.95
C GLY A 541 -27.48 -53.23 -10.05
N THR A 542 -27.48 -54.42 -10.65
CA THR A 542 -26.59 -54.79 -11.77
C THR A 542 -27.26 -54.61 -13.14
N ALA A 543 -26.47 -54.68 -14.21
CA ALA A 543 -26.92 -54.44 -15.60
C ALA A 543 -27.96 -55.47 -16.11
N LYS A 544 -29.25 -55.14 -16.01
CA LYS A 544 -30.38 -55.98 -16.50
C LYS A 544 -30.57 -55.98 -18.02
N HIS A 545 -29.95 -55.05 -18.74
CA HIS A 545 -30.10 -54.90 -20.20
C HIS A 545 -29.17 -55.83 -21.01
N GLN A 546 -28.52 -56.78 -20.35
CA GLN A 546 -27.60 -57.71 -21.01
C GLN A 546 -28.33 -58.94 -21.54
N PRO A 547 -27.98 -59.46 -22.74
CA PRO A 547 -28.53 -60.71 -23.22
C PRO A 547 -28.05 -61.90 -22.38
N PRO A 548 -28.90 -62.91 -22.14
CA PRO A 548 -28.49 -64.16 -21.51
C PRO A 548 -27.28 -64.79 -22.25
N GLY A 549 -26.26 -65.24 -21.51
CA GLY A 549 -25.09 -65.93 -22.05
C GLY A 549 -23.91 -65.05 -22.52
N HIS A 550 -24.01 -63.71 -22.41
CA HIS A 550 -22.94 -62.78 -22.79
C HIS A 550 -22.18 -62.17 -21.58
N GLU A 551 -22.29 -62.76 -20.40
CA GLU A 551 -21.71 -62.25 -19.15
C GLU A 551 -20.18 -62.13 -19.19
N ALA A 552 -19.51 -63.06 -19.89
CA ALA A 552 -18.06 -63.07 -20.02
C ALA A 552 -17.51 -61.88 -20.83
N GLU A 553 -18.26 -61.41 -21.83
CA GLU A 553 -17.89 -60.25 -22.67
C GLU A 553 -17.91 -58.95 -21.85
N LEU A 554 -18.93 -58.78 -21.00
CA LEU A 554 -19.05 -57.62 -20.13
C LEU A 554 -17.99 -57.64 -19.02
N ALA A 555 -17.70 -58.82 -18.46
CA ALA A 555 -16.64 -58.97 -17.47
C ALA A 555 -15.25 -58.61 -18.05
N ASP A 556 -15.01 -58.89 -19.33
CA ASP A 556 -13.78 -58.47 -20.00
C ASP A 556 -13.77 -56.96 -20.28
N LEU A 557 -14.88 -56.40 -20.75
CA LEU A 557 -15.05 -54.96 -20.96
C LEU A 557 -14.79 -54.18 -19.68
N PHE A 558 -15.47 -54.53 -18.59
CA PHE A 558 -15.33 -53.86 -17.30
C PHE A 558 -13.91 -54.01 -16.74
N ARG A 559 -13.26 -55.16 -16.91
CA ARG A 559 -11.86 -55.34 -16.52
C ARG A 559 -10.93 -54.37 -17.25
N ARG A 560 -11.10 -54.22 -18.56
CA ARG A 560 -10.28 -53.32 -19.40
C ARG A 560 -10.52 -51.85 -19.09
N VAL A 561 -11.78 -51.46 -18.90
CA VAL A 561 -12.13 -50.08 -18.54
C VAL A 561 -11.60 -49.72 -17.14
N ARG A 562 -11.68 -50.64 -16.16
CA ARG A 562 -11.06 -50.47 -14.83
C ARG A 562 -9.53 -50.40 -14.88
N ALA A 563 -8.90 -51.07 -15.84
CA ALA A 563 -7.47 -50.96 -16.10
C ALA A 563 -7.07 -49.61 -16.75
N GLY A 564 -8.05 -48.76 -17.07
CA GLY A 564 -7.83 -47.42 -17.59
C GLY A 564 -8.05 -47.28 -19.10
N GLU A 565 -8.44 -48.34 -19.80
CA GLU A 565 -8.66 -48.31 -21.25
C GLU A 565 -9.97 -47.62 -21.62
N VAL A 566 -9.94 -46.83 -22.69
CA VAL A 566 -11.15 -46.31 -23.35
C VAL A 566 -11.54 -47.30 -24.44
N TYR A 567 -12.81 -47.69 -24.45
CA TYR A 567 -13.37 -48.65 -25.38
C TYR A 567 -14.45 -47.98 -26.25
N THR A 568 -14.38 -48.08 -27.58
CA THR A 568 -15.34 -47.42 -28.48
C THR A 568 -15.70 -48.28 -29.68
N GLY A 569 -16.92 -48.09 -30.20
CA GLY A 569 -17.31 -48.57 -31.53
C GLY A 569 -17.74 -50.04 -31.60
N VAL A 570 -18.05 -50.67 -30.46
CA VAL A 570 -18.47 -52.08 -30.46
C VAL A 570 -19.97 -52.20 -30.58
N GLU A 571 -20.41 -52.78 -31.69
CA GLU A 571 -21.80 -53.14 -31.90
C GLU A 571 -22.11 -54.42 -31.12
N SER A 572 -23.18 -54.38 -30.33
CA SER A 572 -23.62 -55.49 -29.49
C SER A 572 -25.13 -55.46 -29.41
N THR A 573 -25.73 -56.61 -29.11
CA THR A 573 -27.17 -56.72 -28.86
C THR A 573 -27.43 -56.58 -27.37
N ARG A 574 -28.47 -55.84 -26.98
CA ARG A 574 -28.95 -55.69 -25.60
C ARG A 574 -30.41 -56.08 -25.51
N VAL A 575 -30.89 -56.33 -24.30
CA VAL A 575 -32.26 -56.77 -24.03
C VAL A 575 -33.02 -55.65 -23.33
N ARG A 576 -34.22 -55.36 -23.83
CA ARG A 576 -35.16 -54.43 -23.21
C ARG A 576 -35.94 -55.10 -22.08
N SER A 577 -36.60 -54.32 -21.23
CA SER A 577 -37.43 -54.83 -20.13
C SER A 577 -38.58 -55.73 -20.58
N ASP A 578 -39.05 -55.59 -21.82
CA ASP A 578 -40.09 -56.43 -22.44
C ASP A 578 -39.55 -57.73 -23.07
N GLY A 579 -38.23 -57.96 -22.98
CA GLY A 579 -37.56 -59.14 -23.55
C GLY A 579 -37.15 -58.99 -25.01
N THR A 580 -37.47 -57.88 -25.69
CA THR A 580 -37.03 -57.65 -27.07
C THR A 580 -35.55 -57.28 -27.15
N SER A 581 -34.92 -57.58 -28.29
CA SER A 581 -33.53 -57.22 -28.54
C SER A 581 -33.39 -55.82 -29.15
N VAL A 582 -32.35 -55.08 -28.75
CA VAL A 582 -31.94 -53.80 -29.33
C VAL A 582 -30.50 -53.87 -29.78
N GLU A 583 -30.23 -53.39 -30.99
CA GLU A 583 -28.87 -53.26 -31.51
C GLU A 583 -28.29 -51.93 -31.02
N VAL A 584 -27.16 -51.99 -30.31
CA VAL A 584 -26.50 -50.79 -29.78
C VAL A 584 -25.03 -50.74 -30.15
N ALA A 585 -24.51 -49.53 -30.34
CA ALA A 585 -23.08 -49.26 -30.34
C ALA A 585 -22.64 -48.80 -28.94
N ILE A 586 -21.59 -49.42 -28.42
CA ILE A 586 -21.09 -49.22 -27.05
C ILE A 586 -19.79 -48.42 -27.06
N ALA A 587 -19.72 -47.45 -26.17
CA ALA A 587 -18.47 -46.83 -25.75
C ALA A 587 -18.38 -46.78 -24.22
N ALA A 588 -17.20 -47.01 -23.65
CA ALA A 588 -16.99 -46.98 -22.21
C ALA A 588 -15.65 -46.35 -21.84
N ALA A 589 -15.61 -45.58 -20.75
CA ALA A 589 -14.42 -44.90 -20.25
C ALA A 589 -14.39 -44.85 -18.72
N PRO A 590 -13.19 -44.89 -18.09
CA PRO A 590 -13.04 -44.75 -16.64
C PRO A 590 -13.21 -43.30 -16.19
N ILE A 591 -13.83 -43.11 -15.02
CA ILE A 591 -13.86 -41.84 -14.28
C ILE A 591 -12.80 -41.90 -13.20
N ARG A 592 -11.98 -40.85 -13.10
CA ARG A 592 -10.85 -40.78 -12.16
C ARG A 592 -11.08 -39.72 -11.08
N ASP A 593 -10.55 -39.97 -9.89
CA ASP A 593 -10.44 -38.96 -8.85
C ASP A 593 -9.29 -37.96 -9.14
N PRO A 594 -9.14 -36.89 -8.33
CA PRO A 594 -8.02 -35.94 -8.48
C PRO A 594 -6.62 -36.55 -8.34
N ASN A 595 -6.49 -37.74 -7.74
CA ASN A 595 -5.22 -38.47 -7.61
C ASN A 595 -4.92 -39.37 -8.82
N GLY A 596 -5.86 -39.47 -9.76
CA GLY A 596 -5.75 -40.28 -10.98
C GLY A 596 -6.22 -41.74 -10.82
N GLU A 597 -6.74 -42.13 -9.66
CA GLU A 597 -7.28 -43.47 -9.42
C GLU A 597 -8.68 -43.61 -10.04
N VAL A 598 -8.97 -44.77 -10.65
CA VAL A 598 -10.28 -45.04 -11.25
C VAL A 598 -11.31 -45.30 -10.15
N VAL A 599 -12.36 -44.49 -10.08
CA VAL A 599 -13.40 -44.57 -9.03
C VAL A 599 -14.75 -45.08 -9.53
N SER A 600 -15.03 -44.92 -10.82
CA SER A 600 -16.22 -45.46 -11.49
C SER A 600 -15.94 -45.54 -12.99
N HIS A 601 -16.89 -46.03 -13.77
CA HIS A 601 -16.80 -45.99 -15.23
C HIS A 601 -18.14 -45.64 -15.87
N MET A 602 -18.07 -44.91 -16.98
CA MET A 602 -19.22 -44.47 -17.75
C MET A 602 -19.34 -45.29 -19.03
N ALA A 603 -20.51 -45.83 -19.31
CA ALA A 603 -20.85 -46.49 -20.56
C ALA A 603 -21.95 -45.72 -21.31
N LEU A 604 -21.78 -45.63 -22.62
CA LEU A 604 -22.67 -45.00 -23.58
C LEU A 604 -23.22 -46.08 -24.51
N PHE A 605 -24.54 -46.09 -24.71
CA PHE A 605 -25.20 -47.00 -25.63
C PHE A 605 -26.07 -46.22 -26.61
N ALA A 606 -25.70 -46.25 -27.90
CA ALA A 606 -26.45 -45.63 -28.97
C ALA A 606 -27.26 -46.68 -29.73
N ASP A 607 -28.59 -46.51 -29.83
CA ASP A 607 -29.44 -47.39 -30.64
C ASP A 607 -29.12 -47.21 -32.13
N ILE A 608 -28.71 -48.30 -32.79
CA ILE A 608 -28.35 -48.32 -34.23
C ILE A 608 -29.38 -49.08 -35.08
N SER A 609 -30.53 -49.43 -34.52
CA SER A 609 -31.56 -50.24 -35.17
C SER A 609 -32.13 -49.57 -36.42
N GLU A 610 -32.36 -48.25 -36.38
CA GLU A 610 -32.86 -47.50 -37.55
C GLU A 610 -31.83 -47.42 -38.68
N ARG A 611 -30.57 -47.12 -38.33
CA ARG A 611 -29.46 -47.08 -39.30
C ARG A 611 -29.32 -48.42 -40.04
N LYS A 612 -29.35 -49.54 -39.31
CA LYS A 612 -29.29 -50.89 -39.92
C LYS A 612 -30.51 -51.18 -40.80
N ARG A 613 -31.73 -50.79 -40.38
CA ARG A 613 -32.96 -50.97 -41.18
C ARG A 613 -32.92 -50.18 -42.49
N GLN A 614 -32.49 -48.92 -42.47
CA GLN A 614 -32.37 -48.10 -43.68
C GLN A 614 -31.37 -48.69 -44.67
N HIS A 615 -30.22 -49.16 -44.18
CA HIS A 615 -29.22 -49.80 -45.03
C HIS A 615 -29.75 -51.09 -45.69
N GLN A 616 -30.45 -51.94 -44.92
CA GLN A 616 -31.06 -53.16 -45.44
C GLN A 616 -32.20 -52.87 -46.45
N GLN A 617 -33.02 -51.84 -46.20
CA GLN A 617 -34.07 -51.43 -47.12
C GLN A 617 -33.51 -50.92 -48.46
N LEU A 618 -32.42 -50.15 -48.42
CA LEU A 618 -31.73 -49.69 -49.63
C LEU A 618 -31.21 -50.88 -50.44
N GLN A 619 -30.47 -51.79 -49.80
CA GLN A 619 -29.96 -53.01 -50.44
C GLN A 619 -31.10 -53.85 -51.07
N ALA A 620 -32.19 -54.06 -50.34
CA ALA A 620 -33.33 -54.82 -50.84
C ALA A 620 -34.04 -54.12 -52.03
N SER A 621 -34.07 -52.78 -52.05
CA SER A 621 -34.62 -52.00 -53.17
C SER A 621 -33.75 -52.13 -54.43
N GLU A 622 -32.42 -52.02 -54.28
CA GLU A 622 -31.46 -52.17 -55.37
C GLU A 622 -31.53 -53.57 -56.02
N GLU A 623 -31.61 -54.62 -55.20
CA GLU A 623 -31.76 -55.99 -55.69
C GLU A 623 -33.06 -56.19 -56.47
N ARG A 624 -34.18 -55.62 -55.98
CA ARG A 624 -35.48 -55.67 -56.68
C ARG A 624 -35.44 -54.96 -58.03
N LEU A 625 -34.85 -53.77 -58.10
CA LEU A 625 -34.72 -53.02 -59.35
C LEU A 625 -33.83 -53.75 -60.36
N ARG A 626 -32.71 -54.33 -59.91
CA ARG A 626 -31.83 -55.14 -60.75
C ARG A 626 -32.59 -56.33 -61.34
N ALA A 627 -33.31 -57.10 -60.52
CA ALA A 627 -34.09 -58.24 -60.98
C ALA A 627 -35.17 -57.85 -62.01
N ALA A 628 -35.84 -56.70 -61.83
CA ALA A 628 -36.84 -56.20 -62.78
C ALA A 628 -36.24 -55.84 -64.14
N ILE A 629 -35.07 -55.20 -64.18
CA ILE A 629 -34.38 -54.82 -65.42
C ILE A 629 -33.92 -56.08 -66.20
N GLU A 630 -33.32 -57.04 -65.49
CA GLU A 630 -32.79 -58.29 -66.06
C GLU A 630 -33.90 -59.18 -66.65
N ALA A 631 -35.05 -59.25 -65.98
CA ALA A 631 -36.19 -60.06 -66.41
C ALA A 631 -37.10 -59.38 -67.46
N SER A 632 -36.86 -58.11 -67.80
CA SER A 632 -37.70 -57.37 -68.74
C SER A 632 -37.68 -58.01 -70.15
N PRO A 633 -38.83 -58.16 -70.83
CA PRO A 633 -38.88 -58.61 -72.22
C PRO A 633 -38.54 -57.49 -73.22
N VAL A 634 -38.49 -56.23 -72.77
CA VAL A 634 -38.16 -55.04 -73.57
C VAL A 634 -36.66 -54.76 -73.43
N ALA A 635 -36.00 -54.40 -74.53
CA ALA A 635 -34.61 -54.00 -74.49
C ALA A 635 -34.48 -52.67 -73.73
N ILE A 636 -33.72 -52.67 -72.64
CA ILE A 636 -33.44 -51.50 -71.82
C ILE A 636 -31.97 -51.14 -72.01
N VAL A 637 -31.72 -49.94 -72.50
CA VAL A 637 -30.39 -49.42 -72.79
C VAL A 637 -30.23 -48.06 -72.14
N GLU A 638 -29.17 -47.88 -71.38
CA GLU A 638 -28.82 -46.58 -70.80
C GLU A 638 -27.64 -46.00 -71.57
N TYR A 639 -27.73 -44.70 -71.88
CA TYR A 639 -26.70 -43.95 -72.58
C TYR A 639 -26.20 -42.79 -71.74
N GLY A 640 -24.89 -42.56 -71.74
CA GLY A 640 -24.28 -41.32 -71.27
C GLY A 640 -24.61 -40.14 -72.17
N LEU A 641 -24.28 -38.92 -71.73
CA LEU A 641 -24.42 -37.69 -72.51
C LEU A 641 -23.53 -37.65 -73.76
N ASP A 642 -22.56 -38.54 -73.88
CA ASP A 642 -21.69 -38.72 -75.05
C ASP A 642 -22.15 -39.89 -75.95
N ASP A 643 -23.36 -40.41 -75.71
CA ASP A 643 -23.95 -41.58 -76.38
C ASP A 643 -23.21 -42.90 -76.14
N THR A 644 -22.33 -42.96 -75.13
CA THR A 644 -21.75 -44.23 -74.68
C THR A 644 -22.79 -45.08 -73.99
N ILE A 645 -22.81 -46.39 -74.27
CA ILE A 645 -23.75 -47.31 -73.63
C ILE A 645 -23.22 -47.67 -72.24
N SER A 646 -23.96 -47.33 -71.17
CA SER A 646 -23.62 -47.69 -69.79
C SER A 646 -24.37 -48.94 -69.30
N ARG A 647 -25.52 -49.25 -69.91
CA ARG A 647 -26.33 -50.43 -69.56
C ARG A 647 -26.91 -51.09 -70.79
N TRP A 648 -26.92 -52.42 -70.77
CA TRP A 648 -27.48 -53.25 -71.83
C TRP A 648 -28.09 -54.51 -71.21
N ASN A 649 -29.42 -54.59 -71.12
CA ASN A 649 -30.08 -55.73 -70.46
C ASN A 649 -30.16 -56.97 -71.38
N PRO A 650 -30.47 -58.17 -70.85
CA PRO A 650 -30.54 -59.40 -71.65
C PRO A 650 -31.56 -59.36 -72.81
N ALA A 651 -32.64 -58.58 -72.69
CA ALA A 651 -33.57 -58.40 -73.81
C ALA A 651 -32.95 -57.60 -74.96
N ALA A 652 -32.11 -56.59 -74.67
CA ALA A 652 -31.36 -55.88 -75.70
C ALA A 652 -30.40 -56.82 -76.45
N GLU A 653 -29.79 -57.78 -75.76
CA GLU A 653 -28.99 -58.82 -76.40
C GLU A 653 -29.81 -59.69 -77.35
N ARG A 654 -30.99 -60.15 -76.91
CA ARG A 654 -31.88 -60.96 -77.75
C ARG A 654 -32.43 -60.21 -78.96
N ILE A 655 -32.82 -58.95 -78.77
CA ILE A 655 -33.47 -58.13 -79.81
C ILE A 655 -32.45 -57.67 -80.86
N PHE A 656 -31.28 -57.20 -80.44
CA PHE A 656 -30.28 -56.63 -81.36
C PHE A 656 -29.12 -57.58 -81.71
N GLY A 657 -28.94 -58.68 -80.98
CA GLY A 657 -27.92 -59.70 -81.24
C GLY A 657 -26.50 -59.39 -80.74
N TRP A 658 -26.32 -58.28 -80.02
CA TRP A 658 -25.04 -57.89 -79.41
C TRP A 658 -25.04 -58.19 -77.91
N THR A 659 -23.96 -58.77 -77.38
CA THR A 659 -23.84 -58.97 -75.91
C THR A 659 -23.44 -57.66 -75.23
N ALA A 660 -23.78 -57.52 -73.95
CA ALA A 660 -23.48 -56.34 -73.14
C ALA A 660 -21.97 -56.01 -73.17
N GLU A 661 -21.09 -57.01 -73.05
CA GLU A 661 -19.64 -56.82 -73.09
C GLU A 661 -19.12 -56.27 -74.43
N GLN A 662 -19.86 -56.46 -75.52
CA GLN A 662 -19.46 -56.00 -76.86
C GLN A 662 -19.84 -54.54 -77.15
N VAL A 663 -20.75 -53.98 -76.35
CA VAL A 663 -21.38 -52.66 -76.61
C VAL A 663 -21.26 -51.69 -75.46
N ILE A 664 -21.14 -52.15 -74.21
CA ILE A 664 -20.91 -51.27 -73.04
C ILE A 664 -19.61 -50.50 -73.24
N GLY A 665 -19.65 -49.18 -72.98
CA GLY A 665 -18.55 -48.24 -73.17
C GLY A 665 -18.28 -47.85 -74.63
N GLY A 666 -18.99 -48.45 -75.60
CA GLY A 666 -18.87 -48.16 -77.03
C GLY A 666 -20.00 -47.28 -77.57
N THR A 667 -19.91 -46.96 -78.86
CA THR A 667 -20.96 -46.23 -79.58
C THR A 667 -22.12 -47.16 -80.02
N PRO A 668 -23.33 -46.62 -80.23
CA PRO A 668 -24.53 -47.44 -80.44
C PRO A 668 -24.60 -48.10 -81.83
N LYS A 669 -24.08 -49.32 -81.96
CA LYS A 669 -24.03 -50.10 -83.22
C LYS A 669 -25.39 -50.53 -83.78
N HIS A 670 -26.44 -50.50 -82.97
CA HIS A 670 -27.79 -50.90 -83.38
C HIS A 670 -28.56 -49.74 -84.06
N ARG A 671 -27.95 -48.56 -84.25
CA ARG A 671 -28.53 -47.43 -84.98
C ARG A 671 -28.10 -47.47 -86.45
N PRO A 672 -29.04 -47.44 -87.42
CA PRO A 672 -28.69 -47.32 -88.84
C PRO A 672 -28.14 -45.93 -89.16
N ALA A 673 -26.94 -45.85 -89.76
CA ALA A 673 -26.25 -44.58 -90.06
C ALA A 673 -27.06 -43.65 -90.99
N GLU A 674 -27.89 -44.21 -91.87
CA GLU A 674 -28.71 -43.46 -92.84
C GLU A 674 -29.89 -42.71 -92.20
N ARG A 675 -30.26 -43.04 -90.96
CA ARG A 675 -31.40 -42.45 -90.24
C ARG A 675 -31.02 -41.69 -88.95
N ASP A 676 -29.72 -41.51 -88.70
CA ASP A 676 -29.23 -40.77 -87.52
C ASP A 676 -29.66 -39.29 -87.51
N HIS A 677 -29.84 -38.67 -88.69
CA HIS A 677 -30.28 -37.27 -88.79
C HIS A 677 -31.74 -37.07 -88.34
N GLU A 678 -32.61 -38.06 -88.50
CA GLU A 678 -34.03 -37.97 -88.11
C GLU A 678 -34.23 -38.06 -86.60
N LEU A 679 -33.30 -38.70 -85.89
CA LEU A 679 -33.34 -38.90 -84.43
C LEU A 679 -32.51 -37.86 -83.65
N ALA A 680 -31.69 -37.06 -84.33
CA ALA A 680 -30.84 -36.05 -83.70
C ALA A 680 -31.63 -34.98 -82.93
N GLU A 681 -32.79 -34.57 -83.44
CA GLU A 681 -33.69 -33.62 -82.75
C GLU A 681 -34.28 -34.24 -81.48
N LEU A 682 -34.68 -35.51 -81.55
CA LEU A 682 -35.23 -36.25 -80.42
C LEU A 682 -34.19 -36.38 -79.30
N PHE A 683 -32.96 -36.78 -79.62
CA PHE A 683 -31.91 -36.88 -78.60
C PHE A 683 -31.53 -35.51 -78.01
N ARG A 684 -31.61 -34.42 -78.79
CA ARG A 684 -31.43 -33.07 -78.25
C ARG A 684 -32.50 -32.72 -77.21
N ARG A 685 -33.77 -33.02 -77.51
CA ARG A 685 -34.90 -32.77 -76.58
C ARG A 685 -34.81 -33.62 -75.32
N VAL A 686 -34.39 -34.88 -75.45
CA VAL A 686 -34.20 -35.78 -74.29
C VAL A 686 -33.06 -35.28 -73.39
N ARG A 687 -31.95 -34.84 -73.98
CA ARG A 687 -30.84 -34.20 -73.23
C ARG A 687 -31.26 -32.88 -72.57
N ALA A 688 -32.27 -32.21 -73.09
CA ALA A 688 -32.87 -31.00 -72.49
C ALA A 688 -33.91 -31.32 -71.40
N GLY A 689 -34.11 -32.60 -71.04
CA GLY A 689 -34.99 -33.02 -69.95
C GLY A 689 -36.37 -33.55 -70.39
N GLU A 690 -36.63 -33.67 -71.70
CA GLU A 690 -37.94 -34.12 -72.19
C GLU A 690 -38.04 -35.65 -72.30
N VAL A 691 -39.22 -36.21 -72.00
CA VAL A 691 -39.53 -37.62 -72.22
C VAL A 691 -40.14 -37.81 -73.61
N TYR A 692 -39.69 -38.83 -74.33
CA TYR A 692 -40.24 -39.20 -75.63
C TYR A 692 -40.78 -40.63 -75.60
N THR A 693 -42.00 -40.86 -76.07
CA THR A 693 -42.66 -42.18 -76.03
C THR A 693 -43.15 -42.64 -77.40
N SER A 694 -43.18 -43.95 -77.62
CA SER A 694 -43.84 -44.61 -78.76
C SER A 694 -43.36 -44.16 -80.15
N LEU A 695 -42.04 -44.04 -80.34
CA LEU A 695 -41.47 -43.84 -81.66
C LEU A 695 -41.30 -45.16 -82.40
N GLU A 696 -42.10 -45.41 -83.43
CA GLU A 696 -41.83 -46.53 -84.35
C GLU A 696 -40.64 -46.19 -85.25
N THR A 697 -39.62 -47.05 -85.23
CA THR A 697 -38.35 -46.82 -85.92
C THR A 697 -37.65 -48.14 -86.20
N GLU A 698 -36.76 -48.17 -87.18
CA GLU A 698 -36.00 -49.37 -87.51
C GLU A 698 -34.63 -49.35 -86.82
N ARG A 699 -34.17 -50.51 -86.34
CA ARG A 699 -32.85 -50.69 -85.76
C ARG A 699 -32.07 -51.79 -86.46
N LEU A 700 -30.76 -51.74 -86.31
CA LEU A 700 -29.83 -52.68 -86.94
C LEU A 700 -29.50 -53.82 -85.98
N ARG A 701 -29.74 -55.05 -86.41
CA ARG A 701 -29.24 -56.25 -85.71
C ARG A 701 -27.78 -56.51 -86.09
N LYS A 702 -27.06 -57.28 -85.26
CA LYS A 702 -25.67 -57.68 -85.50
C LYS A 702 -25.43 -58.38 -86.84
N ASP A 703 -26.42 -59.12 -87.34
CA ASP A 703 -26.37 -59.83 -88.63
C ASP A 703 -26.58 -58.91 -89.86
N GLY A 704 -26.85 -57.63 -89.63
CA GLY A 704 -27.10 -56.62 -90.66
C GLY A 704 -28.58 -56.48 -91.05
N SER A 705 -29.49 -57.28 -90.51
CA SER A 705 -30.93 -57.15 -90.75
C SER A 705 -31.54 -55.96 -89.99
N LEU A 706 -32.61 -55.38 -90.54
CA LEU A 706 -33.40 -54.36 -89.85
C LEU A 706 -34.50 -55.00 -89.00
N ILE A 707 -34.76 -54.41 -87.84
CA ILE A 707 -35.86 -54.74 -86.94
C ILE A 707 -36.76 -53.53 -86.74
N ASP A 708 -38.07 -53.73 -86.83
CA ASP A 708 -39.04 -52.72 -86.43
C ASP A 708 -39.16 -52.70 -84.91
N VAL A 709 -38.84 -51.55 -84.30
CA VAL A 709 -38.98 -51.35 -82.86
C VAL A 709 -39.81 -50.11 -82.54
N GLU A 710 -40.54 -50.19 -81.45
CA GLU A 710 -41.13 -49.02 -80.79
C GLU A 710 -40.18 -48.56 -79.68
N MET A 711 -39.67 -47.35 -79.80
CA MET A 711 -38.70 -46.75 -78.88
C MET A 711 -39.36 -45.72 -77.97
N SER A 712 -39.06 -45.79 -76.68
CA SER A 712 -39.33 -44.72 -75.70
C SER A 712 -38.05 -44.35 -74.98
N THR A 713 -37.83 -43.08 -74.66
CA THR A 713 -36.60 -42.64 -73.99
C THR A 713 -36.87 -41.52 -72.99
N ALA A 714 -36.19 -41.55 -71.85
CA ALA A 714 -36.35 -40.60 -70.75
C ALA A 714 -34.99 -40.21 -70.13
N PRO A 715 -34.80 -38.94 -69.72
CA PRO A 715 -33.59 -38.50 -69.02
C PRO A 715 -33.54 -39.00 -67.57
N ILE A 716 -32.33 -39.23 -67.07
CA ILE A 716 -32.02 -39.53 -65.67
C ILE A 716 -31.29 -38.32 -65.09
N PHE A 717 -31.75 -37.86 -63.92
CA PHE A 717 -31.23 -36.68 -63.24
C PHE A 717 -30.34 -37.05 -62.05
N ASN A 718 -29.38 -36.21 -61.71
CA ASN A 718 -28.69 -36.25 -60.42
C ASN A 718 -29.46 -35.49 -59.33
N ASP A 719 -28.96 -35.50 -58.09
CA ASP A 719 -29.55 -34.79 -56.95
C ASP A 719 -29.60 -33.26 -57.13
N ALA A 720 -28.79 -32.70 -58.05
CA ALA A 720 -28.77 -31.28 -58.39
C ALA A 720 -29.81 -30.89 -59.46
N GLY A 721 -30.48 -31.87 -60.07
CA GLY A 721 -31.47 -31.66 -61.13
C GLY A 721 -30.90 -31.58 -62.55
N ASP A 722 -29.61 -31.89 -62.75
CA ASP A 722 -28.99 -31.95 -64.08
C ASP A 722 -29.16 -33.35 -64.70
N VAL A 723 -29.40 -33.40 -66.02
CA VAL A 723 -29.46 -34.66 -66.77
C VAL A 723 -28.07 -35.29 -66.86
N VAL A 724 -27.90 -36.51 -66.36
CA VAL A 724 -26.61 -37.23 -66.33
C VAL A 724 -26.54 -38.40 -67.32
N SER A 725 -27.67 -39.01 -67.65
CA SER A 725 -27.79 -40.08 -68.64
C SER A 725 -29.22 -40.11 -69.18
N TYR A 726 -29.51 -40.95 -70.16
CA TYR A 726 -30.87 -41.19 -70.63
C TYR A 726 -31.11 -42.67 -70.88
N MET A 727 -32.30 -43.14 -70.51
CA MET A 727 -32.73 -44.53 -70.60
C MET A 727 -33.64 -44.70 -71.81
N ALA A 728 -33.27 -45.56 -72.76
CA ALA A 728 -34.12 -45.95 -73.87
C ALA A 728 -34.64 -47.38 -73.71
N LEU A 729 -35.92 -47.54 -74.01
CA LEU A 729 -36.64 -48.81 -74.09
C LEU A 729 -36.96 -49.09 -75.55
N TYR A 730 -36.68 -50.30 -76.03
CA TYR A 730 -37.03 -50.75 -77.37
C TYR A 730 -37.85 -52.03 -77.30
N ALA A 731 -39.08 -51.97 -77.79
CA ALA A 731 -39.96 -53.12 -77.95
C ALA A 731 -39.94 -53.57 -79.41
N ASP A 732 -39.69 -54.86 -79.67
CA ASP A 732 -39.85 -55.44 -81.00
C ASP A 732 -41.33 -55.46 -81.38
N ILE A 733 -41.69 -54.80 -82.48
CA ILE A 733 -43.07 -54.72 -82.99
C ILE A 733 -43.26 -55.48 -84.31
N THR A 734 -42.29 -56.31 -84.70
CA THR A 734 -42.31 -57.06 -85.97
C THR A 734 -43.57 -57.93 -86.08
N ASP A 735 -43.88 -58.71 -85.03
CA ASP A 735 -45.08 -59.56 -85.02
C ASP A 735 -46.37 -58.75 -85.00
N ARG A 736 -46.39 -57.60 -84.29
CA ARG A 736 -47.53 -56.67 -84.26
C ARG A 736 -47.82 -56.12 -85.65
N LYS A 737 -46.78 -55.65 -86.36
CA LYS A 737 -46.92 -55.15 -87.74
C LYS A 737 -47.39 -56.23 -88.71
N ARG A 738 -46.88 -57.46 -88.60
CA ARG A 738 -47.35 -58.59 -89.44
C ARG A 738 -48.82 -58.89 -89.21
N GLN A 739 -49.28 -58.92 -87.95
CA GLN A 739 -50.69 -59.13 -87.62
C GLN A 739 -51.59 -58.00 -88.14
N ASP A 740 -51.15 -56.74 -88.01
CA ASP A 740 -51.89 -55.60 -88.54
C ASP A 740 -52.02 -55.64 -90.07
N GLU A 741 -50.97 -56.05 -90.77
CA GLU A 741 -51.01 -56.25 -92.23
C GLU A 741 -51.92 -57.41 -92.63
N GLU A 742 -51.88 -58.54 -91.93
CA GLU A 742 -52.80 -59.67 -92.15
C GLU A 742 -54.26 -59.26 -91.94
N VAL A 743 -54.55 -58.47 -90.90
CA VAL A 743 -55.88 -57.92 -90.63
C VAL A 743 -56.31 -56.95 -91.74
N ARG A 744 -55.43 -56.06 -92.20
CA ARG A 744 -55.71 -55.16 -93.33
C ARG A 744 -55.99 -55.94 -94.62
N ALA A 745 -55.18 -56.95 -94.93
CA ALA A 745 -55.36 -57.80 -96.10
C ALA A 745 -56.66 -58.64 -96.02
N SER A 746 -56.99 -59.14 -94.83
CA SER A 746 -58.26 -59.85 -94.57
C SER A 746 -59.47 -58.93 -94.79
N ARG A 747 -59.43 -57.70 -94.26
CA ARG A 747 -60.49 -56.69 -94.46
C ARG A 747 -60.67 -56.35 -95.93
N ALA A 748 -59.58 -56.16 -96.68
CA ALA A 748 -59.65 -55.90 -98.13
C ALA A 748 -60.38 -57.03 -98.88
N ARG A 749 -60.10 -58.30 -98.56
CA ARG A 749 -60.80 -59.46 -99.15
C ARG A 749 -62.29 -59.51 -98.82
N ILE A 750 -62.68 -59.15 -97.60
CA ILE A 750 -64.10 -59.14 -97.19
C ILE A 750 -64.88 -58.06 -97.96
N VAL A 751 -64.30 -56.87 -98.13
CA VAL A 751 -64.93 -55.78 -98.89
C VAL A 751 -65.14 -56.18 -100.35
N GLU A 752 -64.14 -56.78 -100.98
CA GLU A 752 -64.21 -57.23 -102.38
C GLU A 752 -65.26 -58.34 -102.58
N ALA A 753 -65.35 -59.28 -101.64
CA ALA A 753 -66.38 -60.32 -101.64
C ALA A 753 -67.80 -59.75 -101.43
N GLY A 754 -67.94 -58.74 -100.57
CA GLY A 754 -69.21 -58.02 -100.33
C GLY A 754 -69.72 -57.32 -101.57
N ASP A 755 -68.85 -56.59 -102.28
CA ASP A 755 -69.20 -55.92 -103.55
C ASP A 755 -69.57 -56.91 -104.66
N GLY A 756 -68.91 -58.07 -104.69
CA GLY A 756 -69.22 -59.16 -105.61
C GLY A 756 -70.60 -59.79 -105.35
N ALA A 757 -70.98 -59.97 -104.09
CA ALA A 757 -72.29 -60.51 -103.70
C ALA A 757 -73.43 -59.52 -104.00
N ARG A 758 -73.23 -58.22 -103.70
CA ARG A 758 -74.21 -57.17 -103.99
C ARG A 758 -74.55 -57.10 -105.48
N ARG A 759 -73.55 -57.14 -106.37
CA ARG A 759 -73.75 -57.14 -107.83
C ARG A 759 -74.54 -58.36 -108.34
N ARG A 760 -74.39 -59.53 -107.71
CA ARG A 760 -75.21 -60.72 -108.05
C ARG A 760 -76.65 -60.57 -107.58
N LEU A 761 -76.85 -60.02 -106.38
CA LEU A 761 -78.19 -59.81 -105.83
C LEU A 761 -79.00 -58.82 -106.67
N GLU A 762 -78.38 -57.71 -107.11
CA GLU A 762 -78.99 -56.73 -108.01
C GLU A 762 -79.45 -57.37 -109.33
N ARG A 763 -78.63 -58.24 -109.95
CA ARG A 763 -79.03 -59.00 -111.16
C ARG A 763 -80.21 -59.94 -110.91
N ASN A 764 -80.14 -60.76 -109.88
CA ASN A 764 -81.20 -61.75 -109.60
C ASN A 764 -82.54 -61.08 -109.25
N LEU A 765 -82.52 -59.94 -108.55
CA LEU A 765 -83.71 -59.13 -108.28
C LEU A 765 -84.28 -58.51 -109.56
N HIS A 766 -83.43 -57.98 -110.44
CA HIS A 766 -83.85 -57.39 -111.71
C HIS A 766 -84.54 -58.44 -112.60
N ASP A 767 -83.93 -59.61 -112.79
CA ASP A 767 -84.45 -60.68 -113.64
C ASP A 767 -85.72 -61.33 -113.07
N GLY A 768 -85.75 -61.56 -111.75
CA GLY A 768 -86.90 -62.14 -111.06
C GLY A 768 -88.12 -61.20 -110.99
N ALA A 769 -87.90 -59.89 -110.84
CA ALA A 769 -88.98 -58.89 -110.85
C ALA A 769 -89.61 -58.73 -112.23
N GLN A 770 -88.79 -58.71 -113.30
CA GLN A 770 -89.28 -58.62 -114.68
C GLN A 770 -90.15 -59.84 -115.05
N GLN A 771 -89.72 -61.06 -114.72
CA GLN A 771 -90.51 -62.26 -115.00
C GLN A 771 -91.87 -62.25 -114.30
N ARG A 772 -91.94 -61.82 -113.03
CA ARG A 772 -93.21 -61.74 -112.28
C ARG A 772 -94.14 -60.67 -112.82
N LEU A 773 -93.63 -59.52 -113.22
CA LEU A 773 -94.43 -58.45 -113.83
C LEU A 773 -95.03 -58.88 -115.17
N VAL A 774 -94.25 -59.59 -116.00
CA VAL A 774 -94.76 -60.15 -117.26
C VAL A 774 -95.86 -61.18 -117.01
N ALA A 775 -95.65 -62.12 -116.07
CA ALA A 775 -96.65 -63.13 -115.71
C ALA A 775 -97.95 -62.51 -115.14
N LEU A 776 -97.82 -61.46 -114.32
CA LEU A 776 -98.95 -60.71 -113.78
C LEU A 776 -99.74 -59.99 -114.89
N SER A 777 -99.04 -59.37 -115.85
CA SER A 777 -99.68 -58.67 -116.98
C SER A 777 -100.47 -59.62 -117.90
N LEU A 778 -99.95 -60.83 -118.14
CA LEU A 778 -100.62 -61.88 -118.89
C LEU A 778 -101.87 -62.39 -118.17
N SER A 779 -101.77 -62.58 -116.85
CA SER A 779 -102.89 -63.03 -116.01
C SER A 779 -104.01 -62.00 -115.96
N LEU A 780 -103.67 -60.71 -115.86
CA LEU A 780 -104.63 -59.60 -115.92
C LEU A 780 -105.34 -59.51 -117.27
N ARG A 781 -104.63 -59.68 -118.38
CA ARG A 781 -105.27 -59.73 -119.73
C ARG A 781 -106.23 -60.92 -119.88
N LEU A 782 -105.85 -62.09 -119.36
CA LEU A 782 -106.73 -63.26 -119.38
C LEU A 782 -107.98 -63.07 -118.52
N ALA A 783 -107.86 -62.40 -117.37
CA ALA A 783 -109.00 -62.05 -116.53
C ALA A 783 -109.93 -61.02 -117.21
N GLN A 784 -109.36 -60.01 -117.87
CA GLN A 784 -110.14 -58.99 -118.59
C GLN A 784 -110.88 -59.57 -119.81
N SER A 785 -110.26 -60.49 -120.54
CA SER A 785 -110.91 -61.23 -121.63
C SER A 785 -112.10 -62.10 -121.19
N LYS A 786 -112.10 -62.62 -119.95
CA LYS A 786 -113.21 -63.40 -119.41
C LYS A 786 -114.40 -62.55 -118.94
N LEU A 787 -114.18 -61.26 -118.69
CA LEU A 787 -115.23 -60.32 -118.27
C LEU A 787 -116.04 -59.76 -119.46
N ASP A 788 -115.48 -59.74 -120.67
CA ASP A 788 -116.14 -59.21 -121.88
C ASP A 788 -117.04 -60.22 -122.62
N THR A 789 -117.23 -61.45 -122.10
CA THR A 789 -117.97 -62.54 -122.78
C THR A 789 -119.21 -63.07 -122.04
N ASP A 790 -119.74 -62.34 -121.06
CA ASP A 790 -121.05 -62.61 -120.44
C ASP A 790 -121.80 -61.26 -120.26
N PRO A 791 -122.98 -61.04 -120.89
CA PRO A 791 -123.65 -59.73 -120.93
C PRO A 791 -124.28 -59.27 -119.61
#